data_AF-A0A960NYU7-F1
#
_entry.id   AF-A0A960NYU7-F1
#
_cell.length_a   1.000
_cell.length_b   1.000
_cell.length_c   1.000
_cell.angle_alpha   90.00
_cell.angle_beta   90.00
_cell.angle_gamma   90.00
#
_symmetry.space_group_name_H-M   'P 1'
#
loop_
_entity.id
_entity.type
_entity.pdbx_description
1 polymer ?
#
loop_
_entity_poly.entity_id
_entity_poly.type
_entity_poly.pdbx_seq_one_letter_code
_entity_poly.pdbx_strand_id
1 'polypeptide(L)'
;MRRSFCLRFGCLTFALFAVAGRGGAQESEEPLPESLYEKLTVQENYWVRRVGYPTGRFDPRWVIEAREQDRLVPRSAPAGEARRLHTESVRTGLDPERFIPLGPMGLQTDDCQSCFELGIVAGRASALAIDPVDPNVAYFGAVIGGVWKTTNCCSESTTWTPVTDGLLDSTLAIADLTVDPGNHQVVYAGTGDQNWSGLSVGSFGVLKSTDQGATWAVKGSEIFTGVYPPSAGGTPQQQAVRRIRVDPRDSDIVVAGSKTGIFLSYDGGEHWTGPCHTNGFASQRQDVTGLELVDDGSSTTLFVAIGARGFPSPKQLDLDQNGANGVYRSTVPSSGCPASWAPLTDGWPAGTAAGQPFPANVLGRIDLAVAPSNRQVLYAQVQAINEIDGSQKGGQLGVWRSVDGGSSWTKRSGPSGLTGCDGDRNFNWWGQGLAVDPNDPDRLFLGAVDAFRSTDGGTTFVNVTCAYRGGHVHADQQVLAFLPGSSSTLLLGNDGGVYLSTNASGATVDFTPLNDQVNTLEFFTGDITMDFANAANPAIVAGAQDNGTSAHVWTGPPGPATWDAIRGGDGGFSRIEPKLGERWYSTTQAGMLAVSTTGPMGRIALVHGGWLHDRRVNLVPFVIDKFNCPGATCDHLVLGTYRVWEAIDGGLDAATWVAVSGNLTKNTRASDSVIAQLAFAPSDSTVVVASTLDGAVQYGTGLNAGAMGQWTDLTQGNAALPDRPVLGVAISPTSTTRVFAAVSGYDQNTPSTPGHVFQATCDGGCLAPQSWTWADKSGNLPNVPAASILVNPRFPQQVFVGTDWGLYVTNNVQVASPTWIKVTSGLPGVQVFDMVVDRGAGPDPRESSTTLVLFTRSRGSFAWPLASGSSFSPTVFSDDFEEGSAVAWTRIEGEL
;
A
#
# COMPACT_ATOMS: atom_id res chain seq x y z
N MET A 1 63.02 -21.81 17.29
CA MET A 1 63.87 -22.23 16.15
C MET A 1 62.93 -22.65 15.01
N ARG A 2 63.00 -22.07 13.79
CA ARG A 2 63.45 -22.76 12.53
C ARG A 2 62.94 -24.22 12.44
N ARG A 3 62.15 -24.71 11.47
CA ARG A 3 61.71 -24.34 10.07
C ARG A 3 60.37 -25.10 9.80
N SER A 4 59.53 -24.90 8.76
CA SER A 4 59.34 -23.91 7.67
C SER A 4 57.98 -24.14 6.95
N PHE A 5 57.61 -23.21 6.05
CA PHE A 5 56.76 -23.29 4.81
C PHE A 5 55.96 -24.56 4.43
N CYS A 6 54.87 -24.53 3.63
CA CYS A 6 53.86 -23.51 3.22
C CYS A 6 53.00 -24.13 2.10
N LEU A 7 51.65 -24.01 2.12
CA LEU A 7 50.75 -23.57 1.02
C LEU A 7 49.28 -24.04 1.21
N ARG A 8 48.35 -23.08 1.07
CA ARG A 8 46.98 -23.07 0.48
C ARG A 8 46.15 -24.38 0.46
N PHE A 9 44.84 -24.38 0.74
CA PHE A 9 43.82 -23.35 0.45
C PHE A 9 42.86 -23.11 1.63
N GLY A 10 42.25 -21.93 1.67
CA GLY A 10 41.26 -21.57 2.69
C GLY A 10 39.83 -21.91 2.26
N CYS A 11 39.03 -22.37 3.22
CA CYS A 11 37.57 -22.44 3.14
C CYS A 11 37.06 -22.12 4.55
N LEU A 12 36.38 -20.99 4.74
CA LEU A 12 35.73 -20.64 5.99
C LEU A 12 34.24 -20.39 5.72
N THR A 13 33.45 -21.41 5.96
CA THR A 13 32.00 -21.30 6.17
C THR A 13 31.73 -20.31 7.30
N PHE A 14 30.95 -19.26 7.01
CA PHE A 14 30.31 -18.45 8.06
C PHE A 14 28.90 -18.96 8.29
N ALA A 15 28.69 -19.51 9.48
CA ALA A 15 27.38 -19.71 10.07
C ALA A 15 27.30 -18.84 11.32
N LEU A 16 26.22 -18.08 11.47
CA LEU A 16 25.81 -17.53 12.76
C LEU A 16 24.31 -17.75 12.90
N PHE A 17 23.97 -18.48 13.97
CA PHE A 17 22.62 -18.89 14.33
C PHE A 17 22.15 -18.10 15.56
N ALA A 18 20.85 -18.28 15.85
CA ALA A 18 20.18 -17.99 17.11
C ALA A 18 21.04 -18.10 18.38
N VAL A 19 20.79 -17.19 19.33
CA VAL A 19 21.42 -17.19 20.66
C VAL A 19 20.52 -17.87 21.69
N ALA A 20 20.99 -18.99 22.24
CA ALA A 20 20.64 -19.45 23.58
C ALA A 20 21.78 -19.03 24.55
N GLY A 21 21.43 -18.61 25.77
CA GLY A 21 22.29 -17.69 26.53
C GLY A 21 23.29 -18.25 27.56
N ARG A 22 23.85 -17.29 28.31
CA ARG A 22 24.82 -17.34 29.44
C ARG A 22 26.32 -17.45 29.10
N GLY A 23 27.03 -16.36 29.41
CA GLY A 23 28.50 -16.33 29.55
C GLY A 23 29.04 -14.95 29.20
N GLY A 24 29.38 -14.12 30.19
CA GLY A 24 29.82 -12.75 29.94
C GLY A 24 31.27 -12.64 29.49
N ALA A 25 31.49 -11.95 28.38
CA ALA A 25 32.75 -11.29 28.03
C ALA A 25 32.41 -9.98 27.29
N GLN A 26 33.17 -8.93 27.58
CA GLN A 26 32.94 -7.57 27.09
C GLN A 26 33.76 -7.36 25.82
N GLU A 27 33.14 -7.35 24.64
CA GLU A 27 33.78 -7.00 23.37
C GLU A 27 33.15 -5.74 22.76
N SER A 28 33.98 -5.00 22.03
CA SER A 28 33.81 -3.59 21.69
C SER A 28 32.82 -3.33 20.54
N GLU A 29 32.11 -2.22 20.64
CA GLU A 29 31.21 -1.68 19.61
C GLU A 29 31.96 -1.34 18.31
N GLU A 30 31.62 -2.01 17.20
CA GLU A 30 31.65 -1.39 15.87
C GLU A 30 30.23 -0.93 15.50
N PRO A 31 30.06 0.26 14.90
CA PRO A 31 28.74 0.83 14.67
C PRO A 31 27.98 0.14 13.52
N LEU A 32 26.70 -0.15 13.74
CA LEU A 32 25.77 -0.52 12.68
C LEU A 32 25.60 0.64 11.68
N PRO A 33 25.65 0.41 10.36
CA PRO A 33 25.55 1.50 9.39
C PRO A 33 24.13 2.11 9.31
N GLU A 34 24.07 3.39 9.65
CA GLU A 34 23.17 4.47 9.17
C GLU A 34 21.72 4.18 8.72
N SER A 35 21.04 3.29 9.44
CA SER A 35 19.60 3.38 9.78
C SER A 35 18.52 3.09 8.71
N LEU A 36 17.33 2.76 9.23
CA LEU A 36 16.06 2.55 8.50
C LEU A 36 15.69 3.71 7.55
N TYR A 37 16.16 4.93 7.85
CA TYR A 37 15.89 6.15 7.08
C TYR A 37 16.37 6.07 5.62
N GLU A 38 17.53 5.45 5.35
CA GLU A 38 18.03 5.29 3.97
C GLU A 38 17.16 4.32 3.17
N LYS A 39 16.74 3.20 3.78
CA LYS A 39 15.86 2.20 3.14
C LYS A 39 14.51 2.81 2.76
N LEU A 40 13.92 3.58 3.69
CA LEU A 40 12.69 4.33 3.44
C LEU A 40 12.89 5.39 2.36
N THR A 41 14.01 6.12 2.36
CA THR A 41 14.33 7.10 1.30
C THR A 41 14.37 6.46 -0.09
N VAL A 42 14.85 5.22 -0.22
CA VAL A 42 14.83 4.45 -1.49
C VAL A 42 13.39 4.08 -1.90
N GLN A 43 12.55 3.61 -0.97
CA GLN A 43 11.14 3.36 -1.23
C GLN A 43 10.39 4.68 -1.57
N GLU A 44 10.59 5.77 -0.82
CA GLU A 44 9.99 7.08 -1.07
C GLU A 44 10.32 7.61 -2.48
N ASN A 45 11.58 7.45 -2.91
CA ASN A 45 12.04 7.80 -4.26
C ASN A 45 11.24 7.07 -5.33
N TYR A 46 11.09 5.74 -5.25
CA TYR A 46 10.34 4.94 -6.23
C TYR A 46 8.97 5.55 -6.54
N TRP A 47 8.23 6.03 -5.54
CA TRP A 47 6.89 6.58 -5.73
C TRP A 47 6.84 8.02 -6.27
N VAL A 48 7.81 8.90 -5.94
CA VAL A 48 7.91 10.21 -6.65
C VAL A 48 8.08 9.93 -8.13
N ARG A 49 8.96 8.96 -8.39
CA ARG A 49 9.53 8.64 -9.68
C ARG A 49 8.58 7.83 -10.55
N ARG A 50 7.64 7.09 -9.94
CA ARG A 50 6.56 6.34 -10.55
C ARG A 50 5.53 7.23 -11.25
N VAL A 51 5.13 8.34 -10.62
CA VAL A 51 4.05 9.21 -11.13
C VAL A 51 4.53 10.53 -11.72
N GLY A 52 5.66 11.05 -11.23
CA GLY A 52 6.16 12.40 -11.54
C GLY A 52 7.30 12.49 -12.56
N TYR A 53 7.90 11.38 -12.99
CA TYR A 53 8.97 11.39 -14.00
C TYR A 53 8.39 11.70 -15.40
N PRO A 54 9.12 12.43 -16.28
CA PRO A 54 10.48 12.93 -16.13
C PRO A 54 10.61 14.28 -15.41
N THR A 55 9.52 15.03 -15.26
CA THR A 55 9.60 16.44 -14.82
C THR A 55 9.77 16.63 -13.29
N GLY A 56 9.53 15.58 -12.51
CA GLY A 56 9.36 15.64 -11.05
C GLY A 56 7.99 16.16 -10.59
N ARG A 57 7.07 16.49 -11.51
CA ARG A 57 5.79 17.14 -11.20
C ARG A 57 4.64 16.13 -11.15
N PHE A 58 3.69 16.40 -10.28
CA PHE A 58 2.43 15.69 -10.17
C PHE A 58 1.38 16.72 -9.75
N ASP A 59 0.36 16.97 -10.55
CA ASP A 59 -0.73 17.88 -10.17
C ASP A 59 -1.99 17.05 -9.86
N PRO A 60 -2.56 17.12 -8.65
CA PRO A 60 -3.86 16.51 -8.34
C PRO A 60 -5.00 16.84 -9.32
N ARG A 61 -4.94 17.97 -10.04
CA ARG A 61 -5.91 18.24 -11.12
C ARG A 61 -5.87 17.19 -12.23
N TRP A 62 -4.72 16.58 -12.51
CA TRP A 62 -4.61 15.47 -13.46
C TRP A 62 -5.38 14.23 -13.00
N VAL A 63 -5.52 14.04 -11.68
CA VAL A 63 -6.33 12.96 -11.07
C VAL A 63 -7.82 13.24 -11.27
N ILE A 64 -8.24 14.50 -11.11
CA ILE A 64 -9.62 14.94 -11.36
C ILE A 64 -9.96 14.80 -12.85
N GLU A 65 -9.11 15.33 -13.74
CA GLU A 65 -9.22 15.21 -15.20
C GLU A 65 -9.31 13.74 -15.64
N ALA A 66 -8.44 12.88 -15.11
CA ALA A 66 -8.47 11.45 -15.40
C ALA A 66 -9.73 10.75 -14.85
N ARG A 67 -10.33 11.23 -13.75
CA ARG A 67 -11.56 10.64 -13.20
C ARG A 67 -12.79 10.99 -14.03
N GLU A 68 -12.86 12.19 -14.60
CA GLU A 68 -13.91 12.49 -15.59
C GLU A 68 -13.76 11.63 -16.85
N GLN A 69 -12.54 11.22 -17.22
CA GLN A 69 -12.32 10.22 -18.27
C GLN A 69 -12.77 8.82 -17.82
N ASP A 70 -12.45 8.39 -16.59
CA ASP A 70 -12.85 7.09 -16.01
C ASP A 70 -14.37 6.88 -15.98
N ARG A 71 -15.13 7.94 -15.66
CA ARG A 71 -16.60 7.93 -15.68
C ARG A 71 -17.19 7.66 -17.07
N LEU A 72 -16.46 7.96 -18.13
CA LEU A 72 -16.87 7.71 -19.52
C LEU A 72 -16.44 6.32 -20.04
N VAL A 73 -15.69 5.55 -19.24
CA VAL A 73 -15.29 4.17 -19.60
C VAL A 73 -16.46 3.22 -19.35
N PRO A 74 -16.88 2.40 -20.34
CA PRO A 74 -17.90 1.37 -20.14
C PRO A 74 -17.51 0.40 -19.03
N ARG A 75 -18.46 0.06 -18.15
CA ARG A 75 -18.27 -0.86 -17.01
C ARG A 75 -18.93 -2.21 -17.31
N SER A 76 -18.23 -3.32 -17.07
CA SER A 76 -18.74 -4.68 -17.29
C SER A 76 -17.85 -5.72 -16.59
N ALA A 77 -18.36 -6.93 -16.38
CA ALA A 77 -17.50 -8.09 -16.22
C ALA A 77 -16.67 -8.33 -17.50
N PRO A 78 -15.48 -8.96 -17.42
CA PRO A 78 -14.80 -9.43 -18.62
C PRO A 78 -15.59 -10.59 -19.27
N ALA A 79 -15.38 -10.77 -20.56
CA ALA A 79 -16.04 -11.76 -21.40
C ALA A 79 -15.78 -13.21 -20.96
N GLY A 80 -16.71 -13.88 -20.25
CA GLY A 80 -16.53 -15.28 -19.80
C GLY A 80 -17.28 -16.30 -20.67
N GLU A 81 -16.60 -17.32 -21.22
CA GLU A 81 -17.26 -18.45 -21.90
C GLU A 81 -17.67 -19.54 -20.90
N ALA A 82 -18.94 -19.53 -20.47
CA ALA A 82 -19.52 -20.60 -19.65
C ALA A 82 -19.89 -21.84 -20.51
N ARG A 83 -18.92 -22.67 -20.90
CA ARG A 83 -19.21 -23.94 -21.58
C ARG A 83 -19.87 -24.95 -20.62
N ARG A 84 -21.21 -24.99 -20.63
CA ARG A 84 -21.98 -26.15 -20.13
C ARG A 84 -21.71 -27.38 -21.00
N LEU A 85 -20.65 -28.12 -20.67
CA LEU A 85 -20.41 -29.45 -21.23
C LEU A 85 -21.48 -30.42 -20.72
N HIS A 86 -22.36 -30.86 -21.61
CA HIS A 86 -23.42 -31.82 -21.33
C HIS A 86 -22.88 -33.27 -21.20
N THR A 87 -22.00 -33.49 -20.22
CA THR A 87 -21.63 -34.81 -19.66
C THR A 87 -21.01 -34.59 -18.28
N GLU A 88 -21.61 -35.21 -17.24
CA GLU A 88 -21.15 -35.35 -15.84
C GLU A 88 -20.07 -34.38 -15.30
N SER A 89 -20.53 -33.37 -14.54
CA SER A 89 -19.79 -32.60 -13.52
C SER A 89 -18.36 -32.12 -13.85
N VAL A 90 -18.24 -30.98 -14.53
CA VAL A 90 -16.95 -30.24 -14.62
C VAL A 90 -16.76 -29.38 -13.36
N ARG A 91 -15.57 -29.44 -12.76
CA ARG A 91 -15.24 -28.93 -11.41
C ARG A 91 -14.64 -27.51 -11.39
N THR A 92 -15.29 -26.51 -11.97
CA THR A 92 -14.83 -25.12 -11.82
C THR A 92 -15.59 -24.43 -10.67
N GLY A 93 -14.89 -24.08 -9.60
CA GLY A 93 -15.43 -23.27 -8.49
C GLY A 93 -15.45 -21.76 -8.76
N LEU A 94 -14.82 -21.34 -9.87
CA LEU A 94 -14.78 -19.96 -10.33
C LEU A 94 -16.03 -19.59 -11.14
N ASP A 95 -16.38 -18.31 -11.06
CA ASP A 95 -17.57 -17.73 -11.68
C ASP A 95 -17.17 -16.91 -12.93
N PRO A 96 -17.75 -17.17 -14.11
CA PRO A 96 -17.42 -16.42 -15.32
C PRO A 96 -18.01 -14.99 -15.34
N GLU A 97 -19.01 -14.71 -14.51
CA GLU A 97 -19.73 -13.42 -14.51
C GLU A 97 -19.14 -12.39 -13.52
N ARG A 98 -18.21 -12.81 -12.64
CA ARG A 98 -17.55 -11.95 -11.64
C ARG A 98 -16.20 -12.49 -11.19
N PHE A 99 -15.34 -11.61 -10.67
CA PHE A 99 -14.15 -12.03 -9.96
C PHE A 99 -14.52 -12.69 -8.62
N ILE A 100 -13.77 -13.74 -8.26
CA ILE A 100 -13.88 -14.45 -6.98
C ILE A 100 -12.66 -14.11 -6.12
N PRO A 101 -12.82 -13.59 -4.89
CA PRO A 101 -11.69 -13.38 -4.01
C PRO A 101 -11.07 -14.72 -3.59
N LEU A 102 -9.74 -14.82 -3.63
CA LEU A 102 -8.98 -15.97 -3.15
C LEU A 102 -8.42 -15.76 -1.72
N GLY A 103 -8.44 -14.51 -1.25
CA GLY A 103 -7.84 -14.12 0.02
C GLY A 103 -6.43 -13.51 -0.17
N PRO A 104 -5.59 -13.50 0.89
CA PRO A 104 -5.84 -14.10 2.20
C PRO A 104 -7.05 -13.49 2.91
N MET A 105 -7.88 -14.33 3.55
CA MET A 105 -8.86 -13.94 4.55
C MET A 105 -8.18 -14.05 5.93
N GLY A 106 -7.40 -13.02 6.25
CA GLY A 106 -6.31 -13.14 7.22
C GLY A 106 -5.15 -14.01 6.71
N LEU A 107 -3.98 -13.79 7.29
CA LEU A 107 -2.74 -14.51 7.04
C LEU A 107 -2.27 -15.13 8.34
N GLN A 108 -2.23 -16.47 8.41
CA GLN A 108 -1.62 -17.16 9.54
C GLN A 108 -0.09 -17.01 9.48
N THR A 109 0.51 -16.52 10.56
CA THR A 109 1.96 -16.30 10.70
C THR A 109 2.67 -17.30 11.61
N ASP A 110 1.90 -18.09 12.36
CA ASP A 110 2.45 -19.13 13.23
C ASP A 110 3.11 -20.26 12.39
N ASP A 111 4.07 -20.97 13.00
CA ASP A 111 4.83 -22.09 12.40
C ASP A 111 5.67 -21.79 11.14
N CYS A 112 5.77 -20.53 10.65
CA CYS A 112 6.53 -20.21 9.43
C CYS A 112 8.03 -19.90 9.62
N GLN A 113 8.81 -20.14 8.56
CA GLN A 113 10.29 -20.10 8.62
C GLN A 113 10.82 -18.66 8.69
N SER A 114 11.53 -18.36 9.79
CA SER A 114 12.09 -17.03 10.07
C SER A 114 11.02 -15.92 10.14
N CYS A 115 9.87 -16.25 10.71
CA CYS A 115 8.75 -15.36 10.98
C CYS A 115 8.67 -14.95 12.46
N PHE A 116 7.75 -14.04 12.77
CA PHE A 116 7.22 -13.84 14.11
C PHE A 116 5.87 -14.57 14.22
N GLU A 117 5.61 -15.19 15.37
CA GLU A 117 4.34 -15.85 15.69
C GLU A 117 3.32 -14.79 16.15
N LEU A 118 2.58 -14.21 15.19
CA LEU A 118 1.64 -13.10 15.42
C LEU A 118 0.17 -13.55 15.27
N GLY A 119 -0.09 -14.85 15.13
CA GLY A 119 -1.39 -15.39 14.77
C GLY A 119 -1.85 -14.90 13.39
N ILE A 120 -3.16 -14.64 13.27
CA ILE A 120 -3.78 -14.21 12.02
C ILE A 120 -3.65 -12.69 11.85
N VAL A 121 -2.87 -12.25 10.87
CA VAL A 121 -2.65 -10.83 10.53
C VAL A 121 -3.40 -10.42 9.26
N ALA A 122 -3.58 -9.12 9.07
CA ALA A 122 -4.08 -8.51 7.83
C ALA A 122 -3.17 -7.34 7.43
N GLY A 123 -3.61 -6.48 6.50
CA GLY A 123 -2.88 -5.24 6.18
C GLY A 123 -3.34 -4.03 7.00
N ARG A 124 -2.57 -2.94 6.90
CA ARG A 124 -2.61 -1.76 7.78
C ARG A 124 -3.99 -1.17 8.05
N ALA A 125 -4.39 -1.20 9.32
CA ALA A 125 -5.54 -0.49 9.87
C ALA A 125 -5.11 0.87 10.45
N SER A 126 -5.55 1.96 9.81
CA SER A 126 -5.11 3.35 10.08
C SER A 126 -6.13 4.20 10.86
N ALA A 127 -7.38 3.72 10.99
CA ALA A 127 -8.46 4.38 11.70
C ALA A 127 -9.37 3.35 12.41
N LEU A 128 -9.92 3.72 13.55
CA LEU A 128 -10.90 2.93 14.32
C LEU A 128 -11.98 3.87 14.86
N ALA A 129 -13.24 3.46 14.77
CA ALA A 129 -14.36 4.12 15.43
C ALA A 129 -15.33 3.07 15.98
N ILE A 130 -15.86 3.29 17.18
CA ILE A 130 -16.85 2.43 17.83
C ILE A 130 -18.11 3.28 18.00
N ASP A 131 -19.28 2.71 17.71
CA ASP A 131 -20.55 3.39 17.87
C ASP A 131 -20.81 3.71 19.37
N PRO A 132 -21.10 4.98 19.72
CA PRO A 132 -21.27 5.42 21.11
C PRO A 132 -22.60 4.97 21.74
N VAL A 133 -23.53 4.42 20.95
CA VAL A 133 -24.88 3.99 21.36
C VAL A 133 -25.01 2.47 21.31
N ASP A 134 -24.54 1.83 20.23
CA ASP A 134 -24.53 0.37 20.06
C ASP A 134 -23.10 -0.19 20.07
N PRO A 135 -22.58 -0.66 21.21
CA PRO A 135 -21.20 -1.16 21.32
C PRO A 135 -20.93 -2.44 20.50
N ASN A 136 -21.95 -3.05 19.87
CA ASN A 136 -21.76 -4.13 18.91
C ASN A 136 -21.31 -3.62 17.53
N VAL A 137 -21.48 -2.33 17.24
CA VAL A 137 -21.12 -1.72 15.97
C VAL A 137 -19.77 -1.00 16.08
N ALA A 138 -18.83 -1.37 15.21
CA ALA A 138 -17.56 -0.69 15.07
C ALA A 138 -17.10 -0.68 13.62
N TYR A 139 -16.15 0.21 13.33
CA TYR A 139 -15.58 0.44 12.01
C TYR A 139 -14.05 0.50 12.11
N PHE A 140 -13.36 -0.06 11.10
CA PHE A 140 -11.96 0.26 10.87
C PHE A 140 -11.75 0.77 9.44
N GLY A 141 -10.73 1.63 9.28
CA GLY A 141 -10.28 2.12 7.98
C GLY A 141 -8.94 1.48 7.63
N ALA A 142 -8.86 0.89 6.44
CA ALA A 142 -7.60 0.42 5.87
C ALA A 142 -6.98 1.50 4.98
N VAL A 143 -5.65 1.48 4.85
CA VAL A 143 -4.94 2.60 4.20
C VAL A 143 -5.10 2.67 2.68
N ILE A 144 -5.44 1.56 2.00
CA ILE A 144 -5.94 1.53 0.60
C ILE A 144 -7.06 0.45 0.48
N GLY A 145 -7.58 -0.06 1.60
CA GLY A 145 -8.49 -1.22 1.64
C GLY A 145 -9.96 -0.88 1.89
N GLY A 146 -10.29 0.39 2.10
CA GLY A 146 -11.65 0.89 2.34
C GLY A 146 -12.06 0.94 3.81
N VAL A 147 -13.33 1.25 4.05
CA VAL A 147 -13.96 1.14 5.38
C VAL A 147 -14.54 -0.27 5.54
N TRP A 148 -14.33 -0.84 6.71
CA TRP A 148 -14.85 -2.13 7.14
C TRP A 148 -15.74 -1.94 8.37
N LYS A 149 -16.88 -2.64 8.42
CA LYS A 149 -17.86 -2.60 9.50
C LYS A 149 -17.97 -3.95 10.19
N THR A 150 -18.16 -3.95 11.49
CA THR A 150 -18.69 -5.08 12.26
C THR A 150 -20.03 -4.70 12.92
N THR A 151 -20.85 -5.71 13.20
CA THR A 151 -22.11 -5.60 13.96
C THR A 151 -22.17 -6.61 15.12
N ASN A 152 -21.03 -7.24 15.46
CA ASN A 152 -20.91 -8.21 16.55
C ASN A 152 -19.68 -7.96 17.45
N CYS A 153 -19.28 -6.69 17.58
CA CYS A 153 -18.19 -6.27 18.44
C CYS A 153 -18.54 -6.42 19.94
N CYS A 154 -17.58 -6.56 20.87
CA CYS A 154 -16.17 -6.87 20.64
C CYS A 154 -15.85 -8.16 21.41
N SER A 155 -15.63 -9.23 20.66
CA SER A 155 -15.26 -10.56 21.13
C SER A 155 -14.26 -11.19 20.17
N GLU A 156 -13.66 -12.34 20.52
CA GLU A 156 -12.80 -13.10 19.61
C GLU A 156 -13.55 -13.55 18.33
N SER A 157 -14.88 -13.64 18.38
CA SER A 157 -15.74 -13.93 17.23
C SER A 157 -16.16 -12.72 16.38
N THR A 158 -15.54 -11.54 16.57
CA THR A 158 -15.86 -10.33 15.80
C THR A 158 -15.53 -10.52 14.33
N THR A 159 -16.49 -10.30 13.45
CA THR A 159 -16.31 -10.41 11.98
C THR A 159 -16.47 -9.05 11.30
N TRP A 160 -15.70 -8.83 10.24
CA TRP A 160 -15.68 -7.57 9.50
C TRP A 160 -16.16 -7.75 8.06
N THR A 161 -16.95 -6.81 7.57
CA THR A 161 -17.45 -6.75 6.20
C THR A 161 -17.01 -5.43 5.55
N PRO A 162 -16.50 -5.43 4.30
CA PRO A 162 -16.13 -4.19 3.62
C PRO A 162 -17.39 -3.45 3.16
N VAL A 163 -17.42 -2.13 3.36
CA VAL A 163 -18.62 -1.31 3.07
C VAL A 163 -18.42 -0.18 2.06
N THR A 164 -17.21 -0.06 1.47
CA THR A 164 -16.90 0.95 0.44
C THR A 164 -16.54 0.35 -0.93
N ASP A 165 -16.67 -0.96 -1.13
CA ASP A 165 -16.25 -1.64 -2.38
C ASP A 165 -16.99 -1.15 -3.63
N GLY A 166 -18.25 -0.75 -3.49
CA GLY A 166 -19.06 -0.17 -4.57
C GLY A 166 -18.72 1.29 -4.88
N LEU A 167 -17.89 1.97 -4.09
CA LEU A 167 -17.61 3.40 -4.24
C LEU A 167 -16.50 3.66 -5.26
N LEU A 168 -16.81 3.41 -6.54
CA LEU A 168 -15.90 3.58 -7.68
C LEU A 168 -15.44 5.03 -7.91
N ASP A 169 -16.09 6.00 -7.26
CA ASP A 169 -15.85 7.45 -7.40
C ASP A 169 -15.04 8.09 -6.26
N SER A 170 -14.46 7.30 -5.34
CA SER A 170 -13.53 7.78 -4.30
C SER A 170 -12.16 7.07 -4.33
N THR A 171 -11.34 7.31 -3.30
CA THR A 171 -10.22 6.44 -2.91
C THR A 171 -10.68 5.45 -1.84
N LEU A 172 -10.01 4.30 -1.77
CA LEU A 172 -10.11 3.35 -0.67
C LEU A 172 -9.15 3.67 0.49
N ALA A 173 -8.44 4.80 0.43
CA ALA A 173 -7.53 5.23 1.49
C ALA A 173 -8.25 5.99 2.61
N ILE A 174 -8.22 5.44 3.82
CA ILE A 174 -8.90 5.99 5.00
C ILE A 174 -7.86 6.38 6.07
N ALA A 175 -7.82 7.66 6.45
CA ALA A 175 -6.89 8.20 7.45
C ALA A 175 -7.52 8.49 8.82
N ASP A 176 -8.84 8.62 8.90
CA ASP A 176 -9.58 8.77 10.17
C ASP A 176 -11.05 8.37 10.01
N LEU A 177 -11.70 8.00 11.11
CA LEU A 177 -13.11 7.63 11.18
C LEU A 177 -13.76 8.27 12.41
N THR A 178 -14.99 8.74 12.28
CA THR A 178 -15.77 9.20 13.43
C THR A 178 -17.26 8.88 13.23
N VAL A 179 -17.92 8.48 14.32
CA VAL A 179 -19.37 8.34 14.39
C VAL A 179 -19.92 9.60 15.03
N ASP A 180 -20.99 10.15 14.46
CA ASP A 180 -21.66 11.33 14.99
C ASP A 180 -22.25 11.03 16.40
N PRO A 181 -21.84 11.76 17.45
CA PRO A 181 -22.29 11.51 18.82
C PRO A 181 -23.75 11.94 19.07
N GLY A 182 -24.31 12.81 18.23
CA GLY A 182 -25.72 13.21 18.27
C GLY A 182 -26.62 12.29 17.45
N ASN A 183 -26.08 11.61 16.43
CA ASN A 183 -26.83 10.69 15.57
C ASN A 183 -25.95 9.54 15.05
N HIS A 184 -25.90 8.43 15.77
CA HIS A 184 -25.04 7.28 15.44
C HIS A 184 -25.30 6.60 14.08
N GLN A 185 -26.38 6.95 13.37
CA GLN A 185 -26.59 6.54 11.97
C GLN A 185 -25.59 7.22 11.01
N VAL A 186 -25.01 8.36 11.40
CA VAL A 186 -24.10 9.16 10.58
C VAL A 186 -22.65 8.81 10.93
N VAL A 187 -21.88 8.48 9.89
CA VAL A 187 -20.47 8.10 10.00
C VAL A 187 -19.68 8.88 8.96
N TYR A 188 -18.56 9.46 9.36
CA TYR A 188 -17.65 10.18 8.49
C TYR A 188 -16.28 9.50 8.41
N ALA A 189 -15.71 9.44 7.22
CA ALA A 189 -14.34 8.96 6.99
C ALA A 189 -13.49 10.04 6.32
N GLY A 190 -12.36 10.39 6.94
CA GLY A 190 -11.33 11.23 6.31
C GLY A 190 -10.52 10.40 5.33
N THR A 191 -10.44 10.83 4.06
CA THR A 191 -9.74 10.04 3.02
C THR A 191 -8.30 10.50 2.76
N GLY A 192 -7.54 9.61 2.12
CA GLY A 192 -6.11 9.75 1.84
C GLY A 192 -5.23 9.09 2.90
N ASP A 193 -3.92 9.30 2.80
CA ASP A 193 -2.91 8.93 3.80
C ASP A 193 -1.95 10.12 4.00
N GLN A 194 -1.90 10.67 5.22
CA GLN A 194 -0.99 11.76 5.59
C GLN A 194 0.37 11.27 6.07
N ASN A 195 0.56 9.97 6.32
CA ASN A 195 1.81 9.41 6.79
C ASN A 195 2.91 9.65 5.72
N TRP A 196 3.97 10.37 6.10
CA TRP A 196 4.87 11.14 5.22
C TRP A 196 5.78 10.38 4.24
N SER A 197 5.44 9.14 3.88
CA SER A 197 6.18 8.31 2.93
C SER A 197 5.93 8.71 1.47
N GLY A 198 6.51 7.93 0.56
CA GLY A 198 6.15 7.96 -0.86
C GLY A 198 4.82 7.29 -1.18
N LEU A 199 4.29 6.47 -0.26
CA LEU A 199 3.07 5.68 -0.44
C LEU A 199 1.77 6.45 -0.18
N SER A 200 1.86 7.66 0.37
CA SER A 200 0.70 8.52 0.62
C SER A 200 -0.22 8.59 -0.60
N VAL A 201 -1.46 8.13 -0.44
CA VAL A 201 -2.55 8.32 -1.42
C VAL A 201 -3.31 9.58 -1.06
N GLY A 202 -3.75 10.35 -2.04
CA GLY A 202 -4.49 11.59 -1.82
C GLY A 202 -5.90 11.37 -1.31
N SER A 203 -6.41 12.37 -0.59
CA SER A 203 -7.84 12.51 -0.36
C SER A 203 -8.58 12.73 -1.68
N PHE A 204 -9.84 12.29 -1.71
CA PHE A 204 -10.81 12.63 -2.74
C PHE A 204 -12.06 13.33 -2.17
N GLY A 205 -12.01 13.70 -0.88
CA GLY A 205 -13.16 14.17 -0.13
C GLY A 205 -13.20 13.60 1.28
N VAL A 206 -14.31 13.88 1.97
CA VAL A 206 -14.78 13.16 3.14
C VAL A 206 -15.84 12.17 2.67
N LEU A 207 -15.79 10.92 3.12
CA LEU A 207 -16.93 10.01 2.96
C LEU A 207 -17.95 10.29 4.06
N LYS A 208 -19.23 10.41 3.69
CA LYS A 208 -20.36 10.49 4.62
C LYS A 208 -21.32 9.35 4.36
N SER A 209 -21.67 8.63 5.41
CA SER A 209 -22.82 7.73 5.46
C SER A 209 -23.90 8.36 6.33
N THR A 210 -25.18 8.06 6.06
CA THR A 210 -26.33 8.37 6.92
C THR A 210 -27.14 7.14 7.34
N ASP A 211 -26.62 5.94 7.09
CA ASP A 211 -27.28 4.64 7.30
C ASP A 211 -26.35 3.59 7.96
N GLN A 212 -25.47 4.04 8.86
CA GLN A 212 -24.43 3.24 9.52
C GLN A 212 -23.48 2.52 8.54
N GLY A 213 -23.09 3.19 7.47
CA GLY A 213 -22.10 2.76 6.49
C GLY A 213 -22.64 1.80 5.45
N ALA A 214 -23.95 1.63 5.30
CA ALA A 214 -24.50 0.78 4.25
C ALA A 214 -24.40 1.46 2.86
N THR A 215 -24.49 2.79 2.81
CA THR A 215 -24.18 3.60 1.62
C THR A 215 -23.29 4.80 1.99
N TRP A 216 -22.51 5.28 1.01
CA TRP A 216 -21.55 6.37 1.21
C TRP A 216 -21.61 7.38 0.07
N ALA A 217 -21.59 8.67 0.42
CA ALA A 217 -21.43 9.78 -0.49
C ALA A 217 -20.07 10.47 -0.27
N VAL A 218 -19.45 10.94 -1.35
CA VAL A 218 -18.23 11.77 -1.28
C VAL A 218 -18.65 13.25 -1.10
N LYS A 219 -17.98 13.95 -0.18
CA LYS A 219 -18.25 15.35 0.18
C LYS A 219 -16.98 16.20 0.13
N GLY A 220 -17.10 17.46 -0.29
CA GLY A 220 -15.97 18.40 -0.38
C GLY A 220 -14.83 17.93 -1.31
N SER A 221 -15.15 17.21 -2.39
CA SER A 221 -14.12 16.63 -3.27
C SER A 221 -13.32 17.72 -4.01
N GLU A 222 -13.98 18.82 -4.38
CA GLU A 222 -13.41 20.02 -4.97
C GLU A 222 -12.41 20.74 -4.05
N ILE A 223 -12.48 20.49 -2.74
CA ILE A 223 -11.59 21.06 -1.71
C ILE A 223 -10.48 20.08 -1.37
N PHE A 224 -10.84 18.84 -1.04
CA PHE A 224 -9.91 17.87 -0.46
C PHE A 224 -9.14 17.04 -1.50
N THR A 225 -9.57 16.98 -2.76
CA THR A 225 -8.72 16.45 -3.86
C THR A 225 -7.63 17.46 -4.26
N GLY A 226 -7.59 18.64 -3.64
CA GLY A 226 -6.70 19.75 -3.99
C GLY A 226 -5.21 19.52 -3.75
N VAL A 227 -4.42 20.46 -4.27
CA VAL A 227 -2.95 20.43 -4.21
C VAL A 227 -2.44 21.03 -2.91
N TYR A 228 -1.56 20.30 -2.20
CA TYR A 228 -0.64 20.96 -1.28
C TYR A 228 0.51 21.56 -2.11
N PRO A 229 0.67 22.90 -2.17
CA PRO A 229 1.60 23.54 -3.11
C PRO A 229 3.04 23.04 -2.92
N PRO A 230 3.78 22.76 -4.02
CA PRO A 230 5.19 22.38 -3.91
C PRO A 230 6.01 23.56 -3.38
N SER A 231 7.00 23.28 -2.54
CA SER A 231 8.08 24.22 -2.28
C SER A 231 8.90 24.48 -3.55
N ALA A 232 9.69 25.55 -3.57
CA ALA A 232 10.49 25.92 -4.74
C ALA A 232 11.50 24.81 -5.09
N GLY A 233 11.29 24.13 -6.22
CA GLY A 233 12.08 22.96 -6.65
C GLY A 233 11.62 21.61 -6.10
N GLY A 234 10.56 21.57 -5.29
CA GLY A 234 9.96 20.35 -4.75
C GLY A 234 8.91 19.71 -5.66
N THR A 235 8.57 18.46 -5.37
CA THR A 235 7.48 17.74 -6.03
C THR A 235 6.15 18.06 -5.35
N PRO A 236 5.03 18.27 -6.07
CA PRO A 236 3.77 18.63 -5.42
C PRO A 236 3.20 17.45 -4.64
N GLN A 237 2.49 17.78 -3.56
CA GLN A 237 2.04 16.79 -2.58
C GLN A 237 0.52 16.67 -2.62
N GLN A 238 0.01 15.46 -2.45
CA GLN A 238 -1.43 15.22 -2.31
C GLN A 238 -1.90 15.67 -0.92
N GLN A 239 -3.05 16.34 -0.88
CA GLN A 239 -3.77 16.63 0.35
C GLN A 239 -4.30 15.32 0.97
N ALA A 240 -4.50 15.31 2.29
CA ALA A 240 -5.14 14.22 3.03
C ALA A 240 -6.02 14.82 4.13
N VAL A 241 -7.12 14.14 4.48
CA VAL A 241 -7.96 14.47 5.65
C VAL A 241 -7.60 13.53 6.78
N ARG A 242 -6.56 13.87 7.55
CA ARG A 242 -5.98 13.01 8.61
C ARG A 242 -6.78 13.02 9.91
N ARG A 243 -7.63 14.01 10.12
CA ARG A 243 -8.53 14.05 11.28
C ARG A 243 -9.92 14.51 10.87
N ILE A 244 -10.95 13.91 11.45
CA ILE A 244 -12.32 14.39 11.33
C ILE A 244 -13.09 14.22 12.65
N ARG A 245 -13.84 15.25 13.05
CA ARG A 245 -14.66 15.27 14.26
C ARG A 245 -15.99 15.95 13.96
N VAL A 246 -17.07 15.43 14.56
CA VAL A 246 -18.39 16.08 14.60
C VAL A 246 -18.49 16.84 15.93
N ASP A 247 -19.15 17.98 15.94
CA ASP A 247 -19.35 18.74 17.19
C ASP A 247 -20.30 17.98 18.14
N PRO A 248 -19.89 17.69 19.39
CA PRO A 248 -20.74 16.99 20.36
C PRO A 248 -22.03 17.72 20.75
N ARG A 249 -22.20 18.99 20.34
CA ARG A 249 -23.40 19.81 20.58
C ARG A 249 -24.28 19.99 19.34
N ASP A 250 -23.76 19.73 18.14
CA ASP A 250 -24.44 20.02 16.87
C ASP A 250 -23.92 19.11 15.74
N SER A 251 -24.73 18.12 15.36
CA SER A 251 -24.41 17.14 14.31
C SER A 251 -24.20 17.75 12.91
N ASP A 252 -24.68 18.97 12.65
CA ASP A 252 -24.42 19.66 11.38
C ASP A 252 -23.02 20.29 11.32
N ILE A 253 -22.33 20.43 12.47
CA ILE A 253 -20.97 20.99 12.50
C ILE A 253 -19.92 19.87 12.43
N VAL A 254 -19.15 19.88 11.34
CA VAL A 254 -18.10 18.88 11.07
C VAL A 254 -16.77 19.60 10.82
N VAL A 255 -15.72 19.15 11.50
CA VAL A 255 -14.38 19.74 11.40
C VAL A 255 -13.40 18.72 10.83
N ALA A 256 -12.75 19.08 9.71
CA ALA A 256 -11.76 18.26 9.02
C ALA A 256 -10.36 18.88 9.15
N GLY A 257 -9.38 18.10 9.63
CA GLY A 257 -7.97 18.47 9.73
C GLY A 257 -7.15 17.90 8.57
N SER A 258 -6.28 18.72 8.00
CA SER A 258 -5.48 18.36 6.82
C SER A 258 -4.05 18.93 6.83
N LYS A 259 -3.28 18.65 5.77
CA LYS A 259 -1.95 19.25 5.51
C LYS A 259 -1.94 20.79 5.38
N THR A 260 -3.07 21.43 5.09
CA THR A 260 -3.18 22.89 4.86
C THR A 260 -3.86 23.65 6.01
N GLY A 261 -4.22 22.98 7.10
CA GLY A 261 -5.01 23.52 8.21
C GLY A 261 -6.35 22.80 8.36
N ILE A 262 -7.29 23.44 9.07
CA ILE A 262 -8.63 22.88 9.30
C ILE A 262 -9.68 23.46 8.35
N PHE A 263 -10.76 22.72 8.16
CA PHE A 263 -11.95 23.13 7.42
C PHE A 263 -13.18 22.85 8.29
N LEU A 264 -14.16 23.75 8.29
CA LEU A 264 -15.40 23.62 9.07
C LEU A 264 -16.60 23.60 8.14
N SER A 265 -17.46 22.59 8.27
CA SER A 265 -18.81 22.56 7.70
C SER A 265 -19.85 22.90 8.78
N TYR A 266 -20.99 23.41 8.33
CA TYR A 266 -22.15 23.85 9.14
C TYR A 266 -23.47 23.26 8.63
N ASP A 267 -23.39 22.24 7.79
CA ASP A 267 -24.51 21.57 7.13
C ASP A 267 -24.23 20.06 6.92
N GLY A 268 -23.45 19.48 7.85
CA GLY A 268 -23.13 18.07 7.86
C GLY A 268 -22.18 17.64 6.74
N GLY A 269 -21.39 18.56 6.19
CA GLY A 269 -20.35 18.30 5.18
C GLY A 269 -20.71 18.67 3.73
N GLU A 270 -21.87 19.29 3.47
CA GLU A 270 -22.26 19.68 2.10
C GLU A 270 -21.41 20.87 1.61
N HIS A 271 -21.18 21.87 2.47
CA HIS A 271 -20.29 22.99 2.21
C HIS A 271 -19.25 23.14 3.32
N TRP A 272 -18.08 23.68 2.99
CA TRP A 272 -16.95 23.84 3.91
C TRP A 272 -16.36 25.25 3.83
N THR A 273 -15.99 25.78 4.99
CA THR A 273 -15.15 26.99 5.12
C THR A 273 -13.72 26.60 5.46
N GLY A 274 -12.76 27.05 4.66
CA GLY A 274 -11.33 26.91 4.94
C GLY A 274 -10.45 27.16 3.71
N PRO A 275 -9.12 26.91 3.80
CA PRO A 275 -8.43 26.47 5.01
C PRO A 275 -8.40 27.57 6.08
N CYS A 276 -8.78 27.21 7.30
CA CYS A 276 -8.62 28.04 8.49
C CYS A 276 -7.27 27.68 9.14
N HIS A 277 -6.35 28.64 9.21
CA HIS A 277 -5.05 28.45 9.86
C HIS A 277 -5.12 28.75 11.36
N THR A 278 -4.41 27.95 12.17
CA THR A 278 -4.34 28.15 13.64
C THR A 278 -3.36 29.25 14.05
N ASN A 279 -2.61 29.80 13.09
CA ASN A 279 -1.51 30.73 13.28
C ASN A 279 -1.29 31.57 12.00
N GLY A 280 -0.53 32.65 12.09
CA GLY A 280 -0.23 33.54 10.96
C GLY A 280 1.05 33.23 10.19
N PHE A 281 1.69 32.07 10.40
CA PHE A 281 3.02 31.79 9.84
C PHE A 281 2.93 31.22 8.42
N ALA A 282 2.76 32.10 7.43
CA ALA A 282 2.58 31.74 6.02
C ALA A 282 3.73 30.94 5.38
N SER A 283 4.91 30.86 6.01
CA SER A 283 6.02 30.02 5.55
C SER A 283 6.09 28.63 6.19
N GLN A 284 5.24 28.34 7.18
CA GLN A 284 5.32 27.12 8.00
C GLN A 284 4.16 26.15 7.71
N ARG A 285 4.44 24.85 7.78
CA ARG A 285 3.49 23.75 7.59
C ARG A 285 2.28 23.91 8.51
N GLN A 286 1.13 23.47 8.02
CA GLN A 286 -0.14 23.50 8.74
C GLN A 286 -0.70 22.07 8.91
N ASP A 287 0.18 21.07 8.98
CA ASP A 287 -0.13 19.64 9.09
C ASP A 287 -0.90 19.34 10.38
N VAL A 288 -2.23 19.31 10.29
CA VAL A 288 -3.10 18.91 11.39
C VAL A 288 -2.88 17.42 11.65
N THR A 289 -2.37 17.11 12.84
CA THR A 289 -2.05 15.74 13.28
C THR A 289 -2.86 15.31 14.50
N GLY A 290 -3.40 16.24 15.29
CA GLY A 290 -4.43 16.00 16.29
C GLY A 290 -5.56 17.03 16.18
N LEU A 291 -6.79 16.61 16.44
CA LEU A 291 -7.99 17.45 16.41
C LEU A 291 -9.00 16.85 17.38
N GLU A 292 -9.37 17.59 18.42
CA GLU A 292 -10.39 17.17 19.38
C GLU A 292 -11.37 18.31 19.68
N LEU A 293 -12.65 17.98 19.79
CA LEU A 293 -13.74 18.91 20.08
C LEU A 293 -14.32 18.57 21.46
N VAL A 294 -14.38 19.58 22.34
CA VAL A 294 -14.78 19.42 23.75
C VAL A 294 -15.98 20.30 24.05
N ASP A 295 -17.09 19.68 24.44
CA ASP A 295 -18.26 20.38 24.96
C ASP A 295 -17.97 20.98 26.35
N ASP A 296 -18.02 22.31 26.46
CA ASP A 296 -17.86 23.09 27.70
C ASP A 296 -19.22 23.43 28.35
N GLY A 297 -20.32 22.83 27.91
CA GLY A 297 -21.68 23.07 28.41
C GLY A 297 -22.38 24.29 27.81
N SER A 298 -21.64 25.35 27.45
CA SER A 298 -22.16 26.52 26.71
C SER A 298 -21.70 26.59 25.25
N SER A 299 -20.60 25.94 24.91
CA SER A 299 -19.88 26.06 23.63
C SER A 299 -19.01 24.82 23.41
N THR A 300 -18.49 24.65 22.19
CA THR A 300 -17.48 23.62 21.90
C THR A 300 -16.12 24.27 21.69
N THR A 301 -15.13 23.84 22.48
CA THR A 301 -13.72 24.20 22.30
C THR A 301 -13.08 23.26 21.28
N LEU A 302 -12.31 23.81 20.33
CA LEU A 302 -11.42 23.04 19.47
C LEU A 302 -10.01 23.02 20.06
N PHE A 303 -9.41 21.84 20.12
CA PHE A 303 -7.97 21.64 20.28
C PHE A 303 -7.40 21.11 18.95
N VAL A 304 -6.41 21.81 18.40
CA VAL A 304 -5.77 21.46 17.12
C VAL A 304 -4.26 21.37 17.31
N ALA A 305 -3.68 20.23 16.98
CA ALA A 305 -2.25 20.03 16.94
C ALA A 305 -1.73 20.15 15.51
N ILE A 306 -0.82 21.11 15.29
CA ILE A 306 0.00 21.20 14.09
C ILE A 306 1.31 20.45 14.37
N GLY A 307 1.69 19.54 13.48
CA GLY A 307 2.80 18.60 13.71
C GLY A 307 3.39 18.02 12.44
N ALA A 308 4.14 18.83 11.69
CA ALA A 308 5.00 18.31 10.62
C ALA A 308 6.19 17.53 11.22
N ARG A 309 6.63 16.42 10.61
CA ARG A 309 7.69 15.57 11.20
C ARG A 309 9.06 16.24 11.39
N GLY A 310 9.29 17.42 10.81
CA GLY A 310 10.46 18.27 11.04
C GLY A 310 11.70 17.97 10.20
N PHE A 311 11.73 16.86 9.46
CA PHE A 311 12.82 16.52 8.55
C PHE A 311 12.32 16.23 7.12
N PRO A 312 12.92 16.85 6.09
CA PRO A 312 12.52 16.69 4.68
C PRO A 312 12.52 15.24 4.18
N SER A 313 11.75 14.98 3.13
CA SER A 313 11.93 13.83 2.23
C SER A 313 12.16 14.31 0.79
N PRO A 314 12.66 13.45 -0.12
CA PRO A 314 12.62 13.73 -1.56
C PRO A 314 11.21 14.05 -2.09
N LYS A 315 10.15 13.58 -1.40
CA LYS A 315 8.73 13.88 -1.66
C LYS A 315 8.31 15.26 -1.14
N GLN A 316 8.73 15.60 0.09
CA GLN A 316 8.20 16.70 0.87
C GLN A 316 9.38 17.50 1.46
N LEU A 317 9.97 18.36 0.61
CA LEU A 317 11.18 19.11 0.95
C LEU A 317 10.97 20.13 2.09
N ASP A 318 9.73 20.55 2.31
CA ASP A 318 9.30 21.59 3.25
C ASP A 318 8.84 21.04 4.62
N LEU A 319 9.07 19.76 4.91
CA LEU A 319 8.80 19.22 6.25
C LEU A 319 9.71 19.79 7.35
N ASP A 320 10.79 20.50 6.97
CA ASP A 320 11.59 21.32 7.88
C ASP A 320 10.93 22.66 8.25
N GLN A 321 9.84 23.07 7.59
CA GLN A 321 9.10 24.29 7.92
C GLN A 321 8.15 24.06 9.11
N ASN A 322 8.69 23.52 10.19
CA ASN A 322 7.97 23.00 11.36
C ASN A 322 7.72 24.05 12.47
N GLY A 323 8.04 25.32 12.25
CA GLY A 323 7.99 26.36 13.28
C GLY A 323 6.59 26.65 13.84
N ALA A 324 5.54 26.29 13.11
CA ALA A 324 4.15 26.31 13.56
C ALA A 324 3.74 25.07 14.37
N ASN A 325 4.63 24.09 14.60
CA ASN A 325 4.27 22.91 15.38
C ASN A 325 3.97 23.28 16.84
N GLY A 326 2.88 22.71 17.36
CA GLY A 326 2.34 23.01 18.68
C GLY A 326 0.83 22.77 18.76
N VAL A 327 0.27 22.98 19.94
CA VAL A 327 -1.17 22.82 20.20
C VAL A 327 -1.83 24.19 20.27
N TYR A 328 -3.00 24.32 19.63
CA TYR A 328 -3.76 25.55 19.51
C TYR A 328 -5.19 25.33 20.00
N ARG A 329 -5.76 26.34 20.67
CA ARG A 329 -7.15 26.34 21.17
C ARG A 329 -7.96 27.46 20.53
N SER A 330 -9.21 27.16 20.19
CA SER A 330 -10.24 28.15 19.86
C SER A 330 -11.63 27.61 20.23
N THR A 331 -12.69 28.36 19.91
CA THR A 331 -14.09 27.97 20.13
C THR A 331 -14.78 27.88 18.76
N VAL A 332 -15.62 26.87 18.57
CA VAL A 332 -16.42 26.70 17.34
C VAL A 332 -17.32 27.93 17.17
N PRO A 333 -17.15 28.73 16.11
CA PRO A 333 -18.05 29.84 15.81
C PRO A 333 -19.33 29.30 15.17
N SER A 334 -20.42 30.07 15.19
CA SER A 334 -21.69 29.69 14.56
C SER A 334 -21.64 29.64 13.02
N SER A 335 -20.55 30.12 12.42
CA SER A 335 -20.30 30.11 10.97
C SER A 335 -18.86 30.54 10.69
N GLY A 336 -18.25 29.98 9.65
CA GLY A 336 -16.96 30.43 9.12
C GLY A 336 -15.72 29.95 9.91
N CYS A 337 -14.57 30.58 9.68
CA CYS A 337 -13.35 30.26 10.45
C CYS A 337 -13.40 30.85 11.87
N PRO A 338 -12.81 30.18 12.88
CA PRO A 338 -12.63 30.76 14.22
C PRO A 338 -11.85 32.08 14.18
N ALA A 339 -12.37 33.09 14.88
CA ALA A 339 -11.89 34.48 14.77
C ALA A 339 -10.49 34.72 15.39
N SER A 340 -10.06 33.86 16.30
CA SER A 340 -8.73 33.91 16.91
C SER A 340 -8.31 32.53 17.42
N TRP A 341 -7.01 32.34 17.61
CA TRP A 341 -6.41 31.12 18.13
C TRP A 341 -5.44 31.45 19.26
N ALA A 342 -5.49 30.68 20.34
CA ALA A 342 -4.53 30.72 21.43
C ALA A 342 -3.51 29.59 21.26
N PRO A 343 -2.22 29.87 21.01
CA PRO A 343 -1.18 28.85 21.10
C PRO A 343 -0.99 28.45 22.57
N LEU A 344 -0.99 27.16 22.86
CA LEU A 344 -0.85 26.61 24.21
C LEU A 344 0.64 26.32 24.47
N THR A 345 1.37 27.31 24.98
CA THR A 345 2.84 27.24 25.13
C THR A 345 3.32 27.06 26.57
N ASP A 346 2.46 27.20 27.58
CA ASP A 346 2.87 27.01 28.97
C ASP A 346 3.17 25.53 29.27
N GLY A 347 4.34 25.27 29.86
CA GLY A 347 4.88 23.92 30.08
C GLY A 347 5.48 23.22 28.84
N TRP A 348 5.52 23.89 27.69
CA TRP A 348 6.14 23.36 26.46
C TRP A 348 7.60 23.84 26.29
N PRO A 349 8.43 23.15 25.49
CA PRO A 349 9.78 23.62 25.16
C PRO A 349 9.77 25.01 24.53
N ALA A 350 10.81 25.80 24.80
CA ALA A 350 10.98 27.11 24.18
C ALA A 350 10.97 27.00 22.64
N GLY A 351 10.33 27.97 21.97
CA GLY A 351 10.16 27.97 20.50
C GLY A 351 8.93 27.23 19.97
N THR A 352 8.21 26.48 20.82
CA THR A 352 6.89 25.91 20.48
C THR A 352 5.95 26.99 19.95
N ALA A 353 5.28 26.72 18.82
CA ALA A 353 4.34 27.63 18.15
C ALA A 353 4.88 29.06 17.86
N ALA A 354 6.21 29.25 17.81
CA ALA A 354 6.84 30.57 17.63
C ALA A 354 7.15 30.93 16.17
N GLY A 355 6.84 30.06 15.21
CA GLY A 355 7.04 30.30 13.77
C GLY A 355 8.49 30.21 13.30
N GLN A 356 9.41 29.73 14.15
CA GLN A 356 10.80 29.44 13.81
C GLN A 356 11.01 27.91 13.78
N PRO A 357 11.50 27.34 12.66
CA PRO A 357 11.68 25.88 12.53
C PRO A 357 12.82 25.35 13.41
N PHE A 358 13.07 24.04 13.34
CA PHE A 358 14.21 23.38 13.98
C PHE A 358 15.53 24.11 13.66
N PRO A 359 16.44 24.32 14.63
CA PRO A 359 16.43 23.82 16.01
C PRO A 359 15.65 24.67 17.02
N ALA A 360 14.98 25.76 16.60
CA ALA A 360 14.22 26.61 17.52
C ALA A 360 12.93 25.93 18.01
N ASN A 361 12.17 25.32 17.09
CA ASN A 361 11.05 24.44 17.44
C ASN A 361 11.47 22.97 17.27
N VAL A 362 11.42 22.22 18.37
CA VAL A 362 11.90 20.82 18.47
C VAL A 362 10.81 19.76 18.34
N LEU A 363 9.52 20.18 18.30
CA LEU A 363 8.37 19.27 18.24
C LEU A 363 8.15 18.79 16.81
N GLY A 364 8.06 17.47 16.59
CA GLY A 364 7.64 16.87 15.33
C GLY A 364 6.12 16.67 15.23
N ARG A 365 5.66 15.50 14.78
CA ARG A 365 4.27 15.05 14.89
C ARG A 365 3.74 15.17 16.33
N ILE A 366 2.47 15.56 16.46
CA ILE A 366 1.75 15.61 17.75
C ILE A 366 0.38 14.94 17.58
N ASP A 367 0.12 13.87 18.34
CA ASP A 367 -1.24 13.32 18.50
C ASP A 367 -1.82 13.74 19.86
N LEU A 368 -3.12 14.00 19.89
CA LEU A 368 -3.85 14.48 21.07
C LEU A 368 -4.87 13.45 21.53
N ALA A 369 -5.19 13.45 22.83
CA ALA A 369 -6.34 12.75 23.40
C ALA A 369 -6.91 13.53 24.59
N VAL A 370 -8.23 13.49 24.76
CA VAL A 370 -8.95 14.03 25.93
C VAL A 370 -9.42 12.86 26.78
N ALA A 371 -9.31 12.95 28.11
CA ALA A 371 -9.82 11.90 29.00
C ALA A 371 -11.36 11.92 29.01
N PRO A 372 -12.07 10.83 28.62
CA PRO A 372 -13.54 10.86 28.57
C PRO A 372 -14.18 11.05 29.96
N SER A 373 -13.53 10.55 31.02
CA SER A 373 -13.93 10.73 32.42
C SER A 373 -13.78 12.15 32.94
N ASN A 374 -12.89 12.97 32.35
CA ASN A 374 -12.63 14.33 32.77
C ASN A 374 -12.08 15.19 31.62
N ARG A 375 -12.97 15.99 31.03
CA ARG A 375 -12.67 16.90 29.91
C ARG A 375 -11.58 17.95 30.19
N GLN A 376 -11.21 18.18 31.45
CA GLN A 376 -10.08 19.05 31.82
C GLN A 376 -8.71 18.38 31.67
N VAL A 377 -8.66 17.03 31.58
CA VAL A 377 -7.43 16.27 31.41
C VAL A 377 -7.21 15.98 29.93
N LEU A 378 -6.09 16.48 29.41
CA LEU A 378 -5.66 16.27 28.03
C LEU A 378 -4.24 15.72 28.00
N TYR A 379 -3.94 14.93 26.97
CA TYR A 379 -2.63 14.38 26.69
C TYR A 379 -2.16 14.72 25.27
N ALA A 380 -0.85 14.87 25.12
CA ALA A 380 -0.19 15.05 23.83
C ALA A 380 1.03 14.14 23.74
N GLN A 381 1.07 13.26 22.74
CA GLN A 381 2.23 12.44 22.40
C GLN A 381 3.02 13.14 21.29
N VAL A 382 4.33 13.32 21.49
CA VAL A 382 5.15 14.15 20.61
C VAL A 382 6.36 13.39 20.08
N GLN A 383 6.58 13.47 18.78
CA GLN A 383 7.76 12.97 18.07
C GLN A 383 8.94 13.95 18.17
N ALA A 384 10.16 13.44 18.29
CA ALA A 384 11.39 14.21 18.21
C ALA A 384 11.81 14.43 16.75
N ILE A 385 12.18 15.66 16.37
CA ILE A 385 12.71 15.95 15.03
C ILE A 385 14.13 15.40 14.86
N ASN A 386 14.93 15.50 15.91
CA ASN A 386 16.33 15.10 15.97
C ASN A 386 16.67 14.64 17.41
N GLU A 387 17.86 14.08 17.60
CA GLU A 387 18.34 13.53 18.87
C GLU A 387 18.41 14.60 19.97
N ILE A 388 17.44 14.57 20.89
CA ILE A 388 17.27 15.52 22.01
C ILE A 388 16.81 14.74 23.25
N ASP A 389 17.34 15.06 24.44
CA ASP A 389 16.95 14.42 25.72
C ASP A 389 17.01 12.87 25.71
N GLY A 390 17.93 12.29 24.92
CA GLY A 390 18.04 10.84 24.75
C GLY A 390 17.04 10.20 23.76
N SER A 391 16.28 11.01 23.01
CA SER A 391 15.46 10.52 21.89
C SER A 391 16.30 10.17 20.66
N GLN A 392 15.76 9.30 19.82
CA GLN A 392 16.27 9.08 18.47
C GLN A 392 15.64 10.09 17.50
N LYS A 393 16.33 10.44 16.41
CA LYS A 393 15.73 11.21 15.30
C LYS A 393 14.46 10.51 14.79
N GLY A 394 13.30 11.16 14.94
CA GLY A 394 11.99 10.59 14.57
C GLY A 394 11.33 9.69 15.64
N GLY A 395 11.96 9.45 16.79
CA GLY A 395 11.39 8.71 17.92
C GLY A 395 10.52 9.56 18.84
N GLN A 396 10.26 9.08 20.05
CA GLN A 396 9.45 9.76 21.07
C GLN A 396 10.23 10.92 21.73
N LEU A 397 9.75 12.16 21.63
CA LEU A 397 10.28 13.30 22.41
C LEU A 397 9.76 13.30 23.85
N GLY A 398 8.49 12.90 24.01
CA GLY A 398 7.84 12.73 25.31
C GLY A 398 6.31 12.78 25.24
N VAL A 399 5.69 12.62 26.41
CA VAL A 399 4.24 12.78 26.60
C VAL A 399 4.00 13.98 27.53
N TRP A 400 3.12 14.88 27.12
CA TRP A 400 2.66 16.02 27.91
C TRP A 400 1.24 15.78 28.42
N ARG A 401 0.92 16.32 29.59
CA ARG A 401 -0.42 16.31 30.18
C ARG A 401 -0.84 17.70 30.63
N SER A 402 -2.10 18.06 30.40
CA SER A 402 -2.81 19.18 31.05
C SER A 402 -3.88 18.63 32.01
N VAL A 403 -4.24 19.41 33.03
CA VAL A 403 -5.34 19.12 33.98
C VAL A 403 -6.33 20.28 34.13
N ASP A 404 -6.21 21.28 33.25
CA ASP A 404 -6.88 22.59 33.31
C ASP A 404 -7.42 23.05 31.94
N GLY A 405 -7.86 22.10 31.11
CA GLY A 405 -8.44 22.38 29.79
C GLY A 405 -7.40 22.89 28.78
N GLY A 406 -6.17 22.38 28.88
CA GLY A 406 -5.04 22.74 28.01
C GLY A 406 -4.39 24.08 28.35
N SER A 407 -4.74 24.71 29.47
CA SER A 407 -4.26 26.05 29.81
C SER A 407 -2.79 26.04 30.25
N SER A 408 -2.36 25.01 30.96
CA SER A 408 -0.97 24.68 31.25
C SER A 408 -0.69 23.19 31.00
N TRP A 409 0.56 22.86 30.67
CA TRP A 409 0.98 21.50 30.39
C TRP A 409 2.18 21.09 31.26
N THR A 410 2.45 19.79 31.35
CA THR A 410 3.64 19.25 32.02
C THR A 410 4.15 18.04 31.25
N LYS A 411 5.44 18.04 30.88
CA LYS A 411 6.10 16.84 30.32
C LYS A 411 6.13 15.76 31.40
N ARG A 412 5.41 14.66 31.18
CA ARG A 412 5.29 13.52 32.10
C ARG A 412 6.40 12.50 31.90
N SER A 413 6.75 12.22 30.65
CA SER A 413 7.79 11.27 30.26
C SER A 413 8.61 11.76 29.06
N GLY A 414 9.80 11.18 28.89
CA GLY A 414 10.59 11.18 27.66
C GLY A 414 10.84 9.74 27.18
N PRO A 415 11.78 9.51 26.26
CA PRO A 415 12.10 8.17 25.74
C PRO A 415 12.40 7.14 26.84
N SER A 416 13.13 7.55 27.89
CA SER A 416 13.46 6.70 29.04
C SER A 416 12.26 6.30 29.92
N GLY A 417 11.10 6.94 29.71
CA GLY A 417 9.85 6.54 30.36
C GLY A 417 9.16 5.36 29.66
N LEU A 418 9.57 4.99 28.44
CA LEU A 418 9.09 3.82 27.71
C LEU A 418 9.98 2.62 28.07
N THR A 419 9.42 1.68 28.82
CA THR A 419 10.14 0.56 29.44
C THR A 419 9.49 -0.78 29.10
N GLY A 420 10.15 -1.90 29.42
CA GLY A 420 9.65 -3.25 29.18
C GLY A 420 10.65 -4.11 28.42
N CYS A 421 10.15 -4.87 27.46
CA CYS A 421 10.94 -5.74 26.57
C CYS A 421 11.78 -4.97 25.53
N ASP A 422 11.27 -3.83 25.07
CA ASP A 422 11.95 -2.83 24.24
C ASP A 422 11.37 -1.43 24.55
N GLY A 423 12.20 -0.40 24.39
CA GLY A 423 11.83 1.02 24.55
C GLY A 423 11.58 1.73 23.22
N ASP A 424 11.73 3.06 23.22
CA ASP A 424 11.55 3.92 22.04
C ASP A 424 12.46 3.53 20.84
N ARG A 425 11.95 3.77 19.63
CA ARG A 425 12.64 3.58 18.34
C ARG A 425 12.31 4.75 17.41
N ASN A 426 13.12 4.94 16.36
CA ASN A 426 13.01 6.03 15.39
C ASN A 426 11.78 5.98 14.45
N PHE A 427 10.57 5.92 15.02
CA PHE A 427 9.35 5.51 14.32
C PHE A 427 8.07 6.30 14.64
N ASN A 428 8.03 7.15 15.68
CA ASN A 428 6.84 7.97 15.99
C ASN A 428 6.38 8.88 14.85
N TRP A 429 7.27 9.21 13.91
CA TRP A 429 6.91 9.93 12.69
C TRP A 429 6.03 9.09 11.74
N TRP A 430 5.86 7.78 11.98
CA TRP A 430 5.01 6.85 11.22
C TRP A 430 3.92 6.24 12.10
N GLY A 431 4.28 5.29 12.96
CA GLY A 431 3.37 4.66 13.93
C GLY A 431 3.27 5.53 15.18
N GLN A 432 2.11 6.13 15.39
CA GLN A 432 1.79 6.90 16.60
C GLN A 432 0.27 7.01 16.74
N GLY A 433 -0.22 6.91 17.98
CA GLY A 433 -1.64 7.00 18.34
C GLY A 433 -1.80 7.00 19.86
N LEU A 434 -2.87 7.57 20.39
CA LEU A 434 -3.02 7.86 21.82
C LEU A 434 -4.47 7.67 22.26
N ALA A 435 -4.70 6.90 23.33
CA ALA A 435 -6.04 6.67 23.89
C ALA A 435 -6.01 6.69 25.43
N VAL A 436 -6.99 7.35 26.04
CA VAL A 436 -7.16 7.44 27.50
C VAL A 436 -8.36 6.59 27.92
N ASP A 437 -8.25 5.90 29.06
CA ASP A 437 -9.33 5.08 29.61
C ASP A 437 -10.60 5.93 29.87
N PRO A 438 -11.78 5.50 29.37
CA PRO A 438 -13.04 6.17 29.63
C PRO A 438 -13.37 6.43 31.10
N ASN A 439 -12.83 5.65 32.05
CA ASN A 439 -13.14 5.78 33.48
C ASN A 439 -11.95 6.19 34.38
N ASP A 440 -10.72 6.27 33.87
CA ASP A 440 -9.52 6.65 34.64
C ASP A 440 -8.63 7.61 33.84
N PRO A 441 -8.57 8.91 34.21
CA PRO A 441 -7.78 9.91 33.49
C PRO A 441 -6.27 9.79 33.75
N ASP A 442 -5.81 8.85 34.57
CA ASP A 442 -4.39 8.51 34.77
C ASP A 442 -3.98 7.20 34.06
N ARG A 443 -4.92 6.47 33.42
CA ARG A 443 -4.62 5.29 32.61
C ARG A 443 -4.77 5.57 31.12
N LEU A 444 -3.71 5.29 30.37
CA LEU A 444 -3.63 5.60 28.95
C LEU A 444 -2.69 4.65 28.21
N PHE A 445 -2.92 4.52 26.90
CA PHE A 445 -2.10 3.77 25.97
C PHE A 445 -1.58 4.70 24.89
N LEU A 446 -0.33 4.48 24.46
CA LEU A 446 0.24 5.08 23.27
C LEU A 446 0.75 4.01 22.31
N GLY A 447 0.78 4.35 21.03
CA GLY A 447 1.41 3.58 19.96
C GLY A 447 2.76 4.17 19.56
N ALA A 448 3.68 3.29 19.22
CA ALA A 448 4.93 3.55 18.50
C ALA A 448 5.17 2.32 17.59
N VAL A 449 6.38 1.76 17.55
CA VAL A 449 6.59 0.39 17.04
C VAL A 449 5.78 -0.63 17.85
N ASP A 450 5.77 -0.47 19.16
CA ASP A 450 4.98 -1.25 20.12
C ASP A 450 3.86 -0.40 20.73
N ALA A 451 2.86 -1.01 21.34
CA ALA A 451 1.92 -0.32 22.22
C ALA A 451 2.46 -0.29 23.65
N PHE A 452 2.32 0.84 24.31
CA PHE A 452 2.77 1.06 25.68
C PHE A 452 1.64 1.57 26.54
N ARG A 453 1.52 1.04 27.77
CA ARG A 453 0.50 1.45 28.76
C ARG A 453 1.13 2.21 29.92
N SER A 454 0.48 3.28 30.35
CA SER A 454 0.70 3.95 31.63
C SER A 454 -0.54 3.80 32.53
N THR A 455 -0.31 3.76 33.84
CA THR A 455 -1.35 3.77 34.90
C THR A 455 -1.05 4.82 35.97
N ASP A 456 -0.15 5.76 35.68
CA ASP A 456 0.35 6.78 36.62
C ASP A 456 0.21 8.20 36.04
N GLY A 457 -0.63 8.37 35.04
CA GLY A 457 -0.86 9.62 34.33
C GLY A 457 0.23 9.98 33.32
N GLY A 458 0.96 8.98 32.80
CA GLY A 458 1.94 9.13 31.72
C GLY A 458 3.36 9.38 32.20
N THR A 459 3.67 9.17 33.49
CA THR A 459 5.04 9.29 34.02
C THR A 459 5.89 8.09 33.60
N THR A 460 5.34 6.88 33.71
CA THR A 460 5.97 5.64 33.24
C THR A 460 5.06 4.88 32.29
N PHE A 461 5.69 4.23 31.31
CA PHE A 461 5.04 3.45 30.27
C PHE A 461 5.69 2.07 30.18
N VAL A 462 4.87 1.02 30.12
CA VAL A 462 5.31 -0.37 29.97
C VAL A 462 4.83 -0.90 28.62
N ASN A 463 5.75 -1.44 27.84
CA ASN A 463 5.49 -2.12 26.56
C ASN A 463 4.60 -3.35 26.81
N VAL A 464 3.47 -3.43 26.08
CA VAL A 464 2.46 -4.50 26.22
C VAL A 464 2.33 -5.37 24.97
N THR A 465 3.04 -5.08 23.88
CA THR A 465 2.96 -5.86 22.63
C THR A 465 4.22 -6.66 22.34
N CYS A 466 5.41 -6.14 22.67
CA CYS A 466 6.69 -6.83 22.53
C CYS A 466 6.93 -7.49 21.16
N ALA A 467 6.51 -6.85 20.06
CA ALA A 467 6.42 -7.46 18.73
C ALA A 467 7.75 -8.12 18.28
N TYR A 468 8.87 -7.43 18.49
CA TYR A 468 10.22 -7.91 18.14
C TYR A 468 10.93 -8.68 19.27
N ARG A 469 10.18 -9.14 20.29
CA ARG A 469 10.67 -9.83 21.49
C ARG A 469 9.84 -11.08 21.83
N GLY A 470 9.07 -11.60 20.86
CA GLY A 470 8.25 -12.80 21.01
C GLY A 470 6.84 -12.54 21.55
N GLY A 471 6.31 -11.33 21.39
CA GLY A 471 4.89 -11.05 21.58
C GLY A 471 4.08 -11.26 20.29
N HIS A 472 2.76 -11.45 20.45
CA HIS A 472 1.84 -11.93 19.42
C HIS A 472 1.01 -10.80 18.76
N VAL A 473 1.53 -9.57 18.75
CA VAL A 473 0.89 -8.42 18.12
C VAL A 473 1.85 -7.84 17.10
N HIS A 474 1.38 -7.64 15.87
CA HIS A 474 2.19 -7.03 14.82
C HIS A 474 2.70 -5.65 15.22
N ALA A 475 3.89 -5.30 14.74
CA ALA A 475 4.49 -4.00 14.98
C ALA A 475 3.72 -2.84 14.32
N ASP A 476 4.17 -1.63 14.63
CA ASP A 476 3.86 -0.38 13.94
C ASP A 476 2.41 0.10 14.18
N GLN A 477 2.18 0.53 15.42
CA GLN A 477 0.86 0.87 15.96
C GLN A 477 0.35 2.22 15.42
N GLN A 478 -0.83 2.24 14.84
CA GLN A 478 -1.39 3.41 14.12
C GLN A 478 -2.54 4.09 14.89
N VAL A 479 -3.36 3.32 15.60
CA VAL A 479 -4.60 3.81 16.23
C VAL A 479 -5.05 2.92 17.39
N LEU A 480 -5.64 3.52 18.43
CA LEU A 480 -6.23 2.84 19.57
C LEU A 480 -7.62 3.42 19.87
N ALA A 481 -8.58 2.59 20.25
CA ALA A 481 -9.94 3.01 20.62
C ALA A 481 -10.51 2.14 21.74
N PHE A 482 -10.84 2.74 22.90
CA PHE A 482 -11.59 2.05 23.94
C PHE A 482 -13.06 1.90 23.54
N LEU A 483 -13.67 0.76 23.89
CA LEU A 483 -15.13 0.62 23.84
C LEU A 483 -15.75 1.68 24.78
N PRO A 484 -16.74 2.49 24.34
CA PRO A 484 -17.34 3.54 25.16
C PRO A 484 -17.76 3.04 26.55
N GLY A 485 -17.29 3.74 27.60
CA GLY A 485 -17.53 3.39 29.00
C GLY A 485 -16.79 2.13 29.52
N SER A 486 -16.07 1.39 28.68
CA SER A 486 -15.28 0.23 29.11
C SER A 486 -13.85 0.61 29.45
N SER A 487 -13.42 0.16 30.62
CA SER A 487 -12.02 0.23 31.05
C SER A 487 -11.19 -0.95 30.56
N SER A 488 -11.81 -2.09 30.25
CA SER A 488 -11.11 -3.33 29.92
C SER A 488 -11.06 -3.63 28.42
N THR A 489 -11.99 -3.08 27.64
CA THR A 489 -12.13 -3.38 26.20
C THR A 489 -11.47 -2.29 25.36
N LEU A 490 -10.41 -2.66 24.64
CA LEU A 490 -9.58 -1.77 23.82
C LEU A 490 -9.32 -2.41 22.45
N LEU A 491 -9.63 -1.69 21.37
CA LEU A 491 -9.19 -2.02 20.02
C LEU A 491 -7.86 -1.32 19.70
N LEU A 492 -7.00 -2.02 18.96
CA LEU A 492 -5.69 -1.59 18.49
C LEU A 492 -5.58 -1.88 16.99
N GLY A 493 -5.20 -0.87 16.20
CA GLY A 493 -4.97 -0.97 14.76
C GLY A 493 -3.51 -0.70 14.42
N ASN A 494 -2.92 -1.56 13.59
CA ASN A 494 -1.52 -1.52 13.19
C ASN A 494 -1.32 -2.09 11.77
N ASP A 495 -0.06 -2.21 11.35
CA ASP A 495 0.31 -2.65 9.99
C ASP A 495 -0.03 -4.15 9.72
N GLY A 496 -0.42 -4.88 10.77
CA GLY A 496 -0.93 -6.27 10.76
C GLY A 496 -2.44 -6.42 11.01
N GLY A 497 -3.24 -5.36 10.91
CA GLY A 497 -4.71 -5.41 11.04
C GLY A 497 -5.26 -4.88 12.37
N VAL A 498 -6.33 -5.51 12.88
CA VAL A 498 -7.04 -5.09 14.10
C VAL A 498 -6.93 -6.15 15.20
N TYR A 499 -6.68 -5.69 16.43
CA TYR A 499 -6.52 -6.51 17.62
C TYR A 499 -7.45 -6.02 18.75
N LEU A 500 -7.93 -6.95 19.57
CA LEU A 500 -8.80 -6.71 20.71
C LEU A 500 -8.11 -7.11 22.01
N SER A 501 -8.04 -6.20 22.97
CA SER A 501 -7.86 -6.55 24.38
C SER A 501 -9.19 -6.49 25.10
N THR A 502 -9.50 -7.53 25.88
CA THR A 502 -10.63 -7.56 26.83
C THR A 502 -10.18 -7.36 28.28
N ASN A 503 -8.88 -7.16 28.51
CA ASN A 503 -8.26 -7.01 29.82
C ASN A 503 -7.30 -5.81 29.92
N ALA A 504 -7.52 -4.73 29.15
CA ALA A 504 -6.65 -3.54 29.12
C ALA A 504 -6.42 -2.88 30.50
N SER A 505 -7.29 -3.12 31.48
CA SER A 505 -7.21 -2.69 32.88
C SER A 505 -6.52 -3.68 33.83
N GLY A 506 -6.15 -4.87 33.35
CA GLY A 506 -5.55 -5.94 34.15
C GLY A 506 -4.10 -5.64 34.57
N ALA A 507 -3.49 -6.55 35.34
CA ALA A 507 -2.07 -6.44 35.64
C ALA A 507 -1.22 -6.60 34.37
N THR A 508 -1.51 -7.63 33.58
CA THR A 508 -1.08 -7.79 32.18
C THR A 508 -2.11 -7.17 31.23
N VAL A 509 -1.74 -7.04 29.96
CA VAL A 509 -2.65 -6.75 28.85
C VAL A 509 -2.34 -7.77 27.78
N ASP A 510 -3.38 -8.44 27.30
CA ASP A 510 -3.30 -9.44 26.23
C ASP A 510 -4.18 -8.96 25.07
N PHE A 511 -3.82 -9.35 23.84
CA PHE A 511 -4.49 -8.95 22.62
C PHE A 511 -4.76 -10.18 21.74
N THR A 512 -5.97 -10.25 21.18
CA THR A 512 -6.39 -11.28 20.22
C THR A 512 -6.61 -10.61 18.86
N PRO A 513 -6.07 -11.14 17.74
CA PRO A 513 -6.38 -10.61 16.41
C PRO A 513 -7.85 -10.78 16.04
N LEU A 514 -8.40 -9.85 15.26
CA LEU A 514 -9.78 -9.88 14.75
C LEU A 514 -9.78 -9.91 13.20
N ASN A 515 -8.93 -10.75 12.61
CA ASN A 515 -8.54 -10.65 11.19
C ASN A 515 -9.05 -11.78 10.28
N ASP A 516 -9.76 -12.78 10.83
CA ASP A 516 -10.13 -14.06 10.20
C ASP A 516 -10.95 -13.99 8.88
N GLN A 517 -11.42 -12.80 8.50
CA GLN A 517 -12.14 -12.55 7.24
C GLN A 517 -11.65 -11.28 6.50
N VAL A 518 -10.54 -10.69 6.94
CA VAL A 518 -10.04 -9.41 6.45
C VAL A 518 -9.01 -9.64 5.34
N ASN A 519 -9.26 -9.09 4.15
CA ASN A 519 -8.37 -9.23 2.98
C ASN A 519 -7.56 -7.97 2.66
N THR A 520 -7.13 -7.21 3.67
CA THR A 520 -6.49 -5.89 3.48
C THR A 520 -4.99 -5.91 3.18
N LEU A 521 -4.41 -7.09 2.88
CA LEU A 521 -2.98 -7.24 2.60
C LEU A 521 -2.55 -6.55 1.29
N GLU A 522 -1.36 -5.96 1.33
CA GLU A 522 -0.78 -5.13 0.27
C GLU A 522 0.21 -5.94 -0.58
N PHE A 523 -0.30 -6.71 -1.54
CA PHE A 523 0.55 -7.50 -2.44
C PHE A 523 1.30 -6.64 -3.45
N PHE A 524 2.58 -6.96 -3.65
CA PHE A 524 3.37 -6.46 -4.76
C PHE A 524 3.23 -7.35 -6.00
N THR A 525 3.31 -8.68 -5.82
CA THR A 525 3.32 -9.68 -6.90
C THR A 525 2.88 -11.05 -6.40
N GLY A 526 2.57 -11.97 -7.30
CA GLY A 526 2.39 -13.38 -6.95
C GLY A 526 2.34 -14.31 -8.15
N ASP A 527 2.02 -15.58 -7.93
CA ASP A 527 1.92 -16.60 -8.96
C ASP A 527 0.97 -17.75 -8.58
N ILE A 528 0.55 -18.56 -9.56
CA ILE A 528 -0.36 -19.70 -9.42
C ILE A 528 0.13 -20.94 -10.17
N THR A 529 -0.29 -22.12 -9.68
CA THR A 529 -0.07 -23.42 -10.33
C THR A 529 -0.73 -23.51 -11.71
N MET A 530 -0.29 -24.46 -12.54
CA MET A 530 -0.97 -24.80 -13.81
C MET A 530 -2.42 -25.28 -13.60
N ASP A 531 -3.27 -25.07 -14.61
CA ASP A 531 -4.65 -25.60 -14.68
C ASP A 531 -5.49 -25.21 -13.45
N PHE A 532 -5.26 -24.01 -12.93
CA PHE A 532 -5.67 -23.57 -11.60
C PHE A 532 -7.18 -23.73 -11.31
N ALA A 533 -8.04 -23.56 -12.33
CA ALA A 533 -9.48 -23.73 -12.16
C ALA A 533 -9.92 -25.21 -12.00
N ASN A 534 -9.12 -26.17 -12.48
CA ASN A 534 -9.47 -27.60 -12.57
C ASN A 534 -8.56 -28.53 -11.75
N ALA A 535 -7.38 -28.04 -11.32
CA ALA A 535 -6.40 -28.82 -10.59
C ALA A 535 -6.99 -29.45 -9.33
N ALA A 536 -6.51 -30.64 -8.97
CA ALA A 536 -6.96 -31.32 -7.74
C ALA A 536 -6.53 -30.57 -6.48
N ASN A 537 -5.32 -29.99 -6.52
CA ASN A 537 -4.77 -29.12 -5.47
C ASN A 537 -4.21 -27.86 -6.14
N PRO A 538 -5.06 -26.87 -6.50
CA PRO A 538 -4.58 -25.60 -7.01
C PRO A 538 -3.87 -24.85 -5.89
N ALA A 539 -2.88 -24.03 -6.23
CA ALA A 539 -2.11 -23.30 -5.24
C ALA A 539 -1.63 -21.93 -5.73
N ILE A 540 -1.38 -21.05 -4.77
CA ILE A 540 -1.02 -19.64 -4.97
C ILE A 540 0.14 -19.25 -4.05
N VAL A 541 0.96 -18.29 -4.50
CA VAL A 541 1.99 -17.62 -3.69
C VAL A 541 1.95 -16.12 -3.97
N ALA A 542 2.18 -15.27 -2.97
CA ALA A 542 2.34 -13.83 -3.19
C ALA A 542 3.20 -13.16 -2.12
N GLY A 543 3.89 -12.09 -2.52
CA GLY A 543 4.70 -11.25 -1.63
C GLY A 543 3.98 -9.96 -1.26
N ALA A 544 3.86 -9.69 0.03
CA ALA A 544 3.17 -8.53 0.60
C ALA A 544 4.14 -7.56 1.31
N GLN A 545 3.72 -6.29 1.36
CA GLN A 545 4.36 -5.29 2.21
C GLN A 545 4.19 -5.66 3.70
N ASP A 546 5.29 -5.55 4.46
CA ASP A 546 5.45 -5.77 5.92
C ASP A 546 5.08 -7.17 6.45
N ASN A 547 4.32 -7.95 5.67
CA ASN A 547 3.71 -9.24 6.04
C ASN A 547 4.32 -10.44 5.30
N GLY A 548 5.50 -10.28 4.69
CA GLY A 548 6.28 -11.37 4.10
C GLY A 548 5.70 -11.96 2.81
N THR A 549 6.15 -13.17 2.48
CA THR A 549 5.57 -14.01 1.43
C THR A 549 4.63 -15.02 2.06
N SER A 550 3.46 -15.23 1.45
CA SER A 550 2.45 -16.19 1.87
C SER A 550 1.97 -17.07 0.71
N ALA A 551 1.35 -18.20 1.06
CA ALA A 551 0.87 -19.21 0.12
C ALA A 551 -0.39 -19.90 0.63
N HIS A 552 -1.14 -20.53 -0.29
CA HIS A 552 -2.21 -21.45 0.07
C HIS A 552 -2.32 -22.58 -0.97
N VAL A 553 -2.74 -23.76 -0.53
CA VAL A 553 -2.99 -24.95 -1.35
C VAL A 553 -4.41 -25.43 -1.07
N TRP A 554 -5.34 -25.23 -1.99
CA TRP A 554 -6.71 -25.71 -1.84
C TRP A 554 -6.78 -27.23 -2.02
N THR A 555 -7.79 -27.87 -1.41
CA THR A 555 -8.19 -29.25 -1.75
C THR A 555 -9.50 -29.19 -2.53
N GLY A 556 -9.43 -29.32 -3.86
CA GLY A 556 -10.54 -29.04 -4.77
C GLY A 556 -10.53 -27.59 -5.28
N PRO A 557 -11.68 -27.06 -5.75
CA PRO A 557 -11.72 -25.78 -6.45
C PRO A 557 -11.24 -24.59 -5.61
N PRO A 558 -10.54 -23.62 -6.21
CA PRO A 558 -10.02 -22.45 -5.49
C PRO A 558 -11.15 -21.48 -5.13
N GLY A 559 -10.96 -20.76 -4.03
CA GLY A 559 -11.92 -19.79 -3.49
C GLY A 559 -11.36 -19.04 -2.29
N PRO A 560 -12.18 -18.28 -1.55
CA PRO A 560 -11.70 -17.48 -0.43
C PRO A 560 -11.12 -18.37 0.69
N ALA A 561 -9.90 -18.07 1.14
CA ALA A 561 -9.23 -18.80 2.21
C ALA A 561 -8.28 -17.92 3.02
N THR A 562 -8.05 -18.27 4.29
CA THR A 562 -6.88 -17.84 5.07
C THR A 562 -5.64 -18.49 4.46
N TRP A 563 -4.55 -17.73 4.31
CA TRP A 563 -3.29 -18.25 3.76
C TRP A 563 -2.25 -18.41 4.86
N ASP A 564 -1.24 -19.21 4.61
CA ASP A 564 -0.12 -19.44 5.51
C ASP A 564 1.09 -18.60 5.05
N ALA A 565 1.74 -17.91 5.98
CA ALA A 565 3.00 -17.26 5.71
C ALA A 565 4.08 -18.33 5.47
N ILE A 566 4.99 -18.07 4.51
CA ILE A 566 6.10 -18.97 4.20
C ILE A 566 7.46 -18.36 4.58
N ARG A 567 7.56 -17.02 4.59
CA ARG A 567 8.81 -16.29 4.85
C ARG A 567 8.54 -14.84 5.27
N GLY A 568 9.10 -14.40 6.40
CA GLY A 568 8.96 -13.02 6.89
C GLY A 568 9.76 -11.94 6.12
N GLY A 569 9.54 -10.67 6.47
CA GLY A 569 10.12 -9.48 5.82
C GLY A 569 9.10 -8.75 4.91
N ASP A 570 9.56 -7.97 3.93
CA ASP A 570 8.71 -7.60 2.78
C ASP A 570 8.76 -8.80 1.82
N GLY A 571 7.62 -9.36 1.43
CA GLY A 571 7.57 -10.32 0.34
C GLY A 571 7.64 -9.62 -1.01
N GLY A 572 8.59 -9.99 -1.86
CA GLY A 572 8.74 -9.44 -3.21
C GLY A 572 8.14 -10.34 -4.30
N PHE A 573 8.80 -10.35 -5.46
CA PHE A 573 8.58 -11.32 -6.52
C PHE A 573 8.53 -12.74 -5.96
N SER A 574 7.48 -13.47 -6.31
CA SER A 574 7.23 -14.85 -5.89
C SER A 574 6.70 -15.64 -7.08
N ARG A 575 7.16 -16.88 -7.26
CA ARG A 575 6.87 -17.73 -8.43
C ARG A 575 6.72 -19.20 -8.04
N ILE A 576 5.91 -19.94 -8.78
CA ILE A 576 5.76 -21.40 -8.62
C ILE A 576 6.27 -22.07 -9.89
N GLU A 577 7.12 -23.08 -9.77
CA GLU A 577 7.49 -23.94 -10.90
C GLU A 577 6.22 -24.62 -11.42
N PRO A 578 5.77 -24.32 -12.65
CA PRO A 578 4.38 -24.52 -13.01
C PRO A 578 4.06 -25.96 -13.43
N LYS A 579 5.05 -26.84 -13.63
CA LYS A 579 4.83 -28.18 -14.21
C LYS A 579 4.65 -29.28 -13.16
N LEU A 580 5.40 -29.24 -12.07
CA LEU A 580 5.26 -30.14 -10.93
C LEU A 580 4.68 -29.43 -9.70
N GLY A 581 4.83 -28.10 -9.59
CA GLY A 581 4.42 -27.35 -8.40
C GLY A 581 5.30 -27.62 -7.17
N GLU A 582 6.47 -28.23 -7.35
CA GLU A 582 7.37 -28.63 -6.25
C GLU A 582 8.29 -27.51 -5.80
N ARG A 583 8.68 -26.59 -6.71
CA ARG A 583 9.61 -25.50 -6.42
C ARG A 583 8.89 -24.15 -6.27
N TRP A 584 9.13 -23.50 -5.13
CA TRP A 584 8.45 -22.29 -4.69
C TRP A 584 9.50 -21.22 -4.41
N TYR A 585 9.48 -20.14 -5.18
CA TYR A 585 10.47 -19.07 -5.11
C TYR A 585 9.87 -17.85 -4.42
N SER A 586 10.63 -17.24 -3.51
CA SER A 586 10.29 -15.99 -2.83
C SER A 586 11.49 -15.04 -2.83
N THR A 587 11.24 -13.74 -2.93
CA THR A 587 12.25 -12.70 -2.68
C THR A 587 11.88 -11.88 -1.46
N THR A 588 12.89 -11.36 -0.76
CA THR A 588 12.71 -10.28 0.22
C THR A 588 13.60 -9.08 -0.14
N GLN A 589 13.63 -8.06 0.73
CA GLN A 589 14.38 -6.82 0.53
C GLN A 589 15.84 -7.06 0.12
N ALA A 590 16.42 -6.07 -0.57
CA ALA A 590 17.76 -6.13 -1.17
C ALA A 590 17.98 -7.28 -2.18
N GLY A 591 16.92 -7.86 -2.74
CA GLY A 591 17.00 -8.88 -3.79
C GLY A 591 17.41 -10.27 -3.31
N MET A 592 17.04 -10.62 -2.07
CA MET A 592 17.32 -11.91 -1.44
C MET A 592 16.36 -13.00 -1.94
N LEU A 593 16.66 -13.60 -3.09
CA LEU A 593 15.95 -14.75 -3.65
C LEU A 593 16.18 -16.01 -2.81
N ALA A 594 15.12 -16.78 -2.62
CA ALA A 594 15.15 -18.07 -1.94
C ALA A 594 14.17 -19.05 -2.60
N VAL A 595 14.42 -20.35 -2.43
CA VAL A 595 13.59 -21.42 -2.99
C VAL A 595 13.34 -22.52 -1.97
N SER A 596 12.11 -23.04 -1.92
CA SER A 596 11.82 -24.37 -1.37
C SER A 596 11.58 -25.34 -2.52
N THR A 597 12.08 -26.56 -2.43
CA THR A 597 11.90 -27.65 -3.42
C THR A 597 10.93 -28.74 -2.96
N THR A 598 10.21 -28.49 -1.85
CA THR A 598 9.34 -29.47 -1.19
C THR A 598 7.95 -28.89 -0.89
N GLY A 599 7.48 -27.97 -1.74
CA GLY A 599 6.23 -27.22 -1.53
C GLY A 599 6.40 -25.93 -0.70
N PRO A 600 5.31 -25.19 -0.46
CA PRO A 600 5.35 -23.83 0.13
C PRO A 600 5.95 -23.79 1.54
N MET A 601 5.58 -24.74 2.39
CA MET A 601 6.08 -24.86 3.79
C MET A 601 7.40 -25.65 3.89
N GLY A 602 7.96 -26.09 2.76
CA GLY A 602 9.21 -26.84 2.71
C GLY A 602 10.43 -26.00 3.11
N ARG A 603 11.57 -26.64 3.36
CA ARG A 603 12.79 -25.94 3.80
C ARG A 603 13.25 -24.93 2.75
N ILE A 604 13.35 -23.66 3.16
CA ILE A 604 13.84 -22.58 2.30
C ILE A 604 15.38 -22.60 2.24
N ALA A 605 15.91 -22.50 1.03
CA ALA A 605 17.33 -22.33 0.73
C ALA A 605 17.57 -20.98 0.02
N LEU A 606 18.58 -20.23 0.46
CA LEU A 606 18.94 -18.94 -0.13
C LEU A 606 19.69 -19.13 -1.45
N VAL A 607 19.23 -18.46 -2.50
CA VAL A 607 19.79 -18.52 -3.85
C VAL A 607 20.76 -17.36 -4.02
N HIS A 608 21.99 -17.64 -4.42
CA HIS A 608 23.08 -16.66 -4.45
C HIS A 608 23.62 -16.43 -5.87
N GLY A 609 24.11 -15.22 -6.12
CA GLY A 609 24.82 -14.88 -7.36
C GLY A 609 25.16 -13.41 -7.47
N GLY A 610 25.78 -13.04 -8.59
CA GLY A 610 26.43 -11.73 -8.74
C GLY A 610 25.47 -10.52 -8.71
N TRP A 611 24.16 -10.72 -8.91
CA TRP A 611 23.16 -9.64 -8.84
C TRP A 611 23.08 -8.98 -7.45
N LEU A 612 23.52 -9.67 -6.38
CA LEU A 612 23.60 -9.11 -5.03
C LEU A 612 24.60 -7.94 -4.91
N HIS A 613 25.49 -7.77 -5.89
CA HIS A 613 26.41 -6.63 -6.01
C HIS A 613 25.98 -5.58 -7.04
N ASP A 614 24.89 -5.82 -7.79
CA ASP A 614 24.38 -4.88 -8.78
C ASP A 614 23.46 -3.82 -8.16
N ARG A 615 23.43 -2.63 -8.78
CA ARG A 615 22.35 -1.64 -8.61
C ARG A 615 21.00 -2.26 -9.01
N ARG A 616 20.02 -2.25 -8.10
CA ARG A 616 18.74 -2.95 -8.25
C ARG A 616 17.64 -2.28 -7.44
N VAL A 617 16.37 -2.54 -7.80
CA VAL A 617 15.22 -2.24 -6.94
C VAL A 617 15.27 -3.06 -5.64
N ASN A 618 14.59 -2.61 -4.58
CA ASN A 618 14.57 -3.32 -3.30
C ASN A 618 13.96 -4.74 -3.40
N LEU A 619 12.91 -4.88 -4.21
CA LEU A 619 12.22 -6.14 -4.50
C LEU A 619 12.49 -6.49 -5.98
N VAL A 620 13.43 -7.40 -6.23
CA VAL A 620 13.97 -7.65 -7.59
C VAL A 620 12.97 -8.41 -8.47
N PRO A 621 12.72 -7.97 -9.72
CA PRO A 621 11.90 -8.73 -10.66
C PRO A 621 12.62 -9.99 -11.10
N PHE A 622 11.92 -11.11 -11.08
CA PHE A 622 12.33 -12.33 -11.78
C PHE A 622 11.11 -13.08 -12.33
N VAL A 623 11.35 -13.86 -13.39
CA VAL A 623 10.34 -14.69 -14.04
C VAL A 623 10.92 -16.05 -14.42
N ILE A 624 10.05 -17.05 -14.43
CA ILE A 624 10.30 -18.40 -14.96
C ILE A 624 9.72 -18.44 -16.38
N ASP A 625 10.33 -19.18 -17.31
CA ASP A 625 9.66 -19.50 -18.57
C ASP A 625 8.48 -20.45 -18.32
N LYS A 626 7.32 -19.84 -18.06
CA LYS A 626 6.09 -20.54 -17.72
C LYS A 626 5.54 -21.37 -18.88
N PHE A 627 5.86 -21.05 -20.13
CA PHE A 627 5.22 -21.67 -21.31
C PHE A 627 6.17 -22.61 -22.07
N ASN A 628 7.43 -22.26 -22.32
CA ASN A 628 8.36 -23.08 -23.11
C ASN A 628 9.31 -23.90 -22.22
N CYS A 629 8.74 -24.96 -21.64
CA CYS A 629 9.35 -25.79 -20.62
C CYS A 629 9.41 -27.26 -21.08
N PRO A 630 10.48 -27.66 -21.79
CA PRO A 630 10.59 -28.99 -22.40
C PRO A 630 11.00 -30.10 -21.40
N GLY A 631 11.72 -29.73 -20.33
CA GLY A 631 12.16 -30.65 -19.27
C GLY A 631 11.02 -31.17 -18.39
N ALA A 632 11.32 -32.01 -17.41
CA ALA A 632 10.33 -32.44 -16.41
C ALA A 632 9.88 -31.27 -15.51
N THR A 633 10.76 -30.30 -15.30
CA THR A 633 10.59 -29.04 -14.58
C THR A 633 10.91 -27.85 -15.49
N CYS A 634 10.45 -26.67 -15.11
CA CYS A 634 10.78 -25.42 -15.82
C CYS A 634 12.02 -24.78 -15.19
N ASP A 635 13.16 -25.03 -15.83
CA ASP A 635 14.50 -24.75 -15.29
C ASP A 635 15.10 -23.42 -15.77
N HIS A 636 14.43 -22.70 -16.69
CA HIS A 636 14.90 -21.41 -17.23
C HIS A 636 14.26 -20.23 -16.50
N LEU A 637 15.10 -19.42 -15.85
CA LEU A 637 14.72 -18.22 -15.09
C LEU A 637 15.57 -17.02 -15.51
N VAL A 638 14.98 -15.83 -15.44
CA VAL A 638 15.72 -14.56 -15.55
C VAL A 638 15.39 -13.59 -14.42
N LEU A 639 16.39 -12.83 -13.96
CA LEU A 639 16.31 -11.85 -12.86
C LEU A 639 16.86 -10.49 -13.31
N GLY A 640 16.20 -9.40 -12.90
CA GLY A 640 16.50 -8.03 -13.32
C GLY A 640 17.17 -7.17 -12.25
N THR A 641 18.28 -6.52 -12.62
CA THR A 641 18.95 -5.46 -11.86
C THR A 641 18.99 -4.18 -12.70
N TYR A 642 20.13 -3.53 -12.95
CA TYR A 642 20.31 -2.68 -14.13
C TYR A 642 20.61 -3.51 -15.41
N ARG A 643 20.76 -4.83 -15.28
CA ARG A 643 21.03 -5.83 -16.31
C ARG A 643 20.28 -7.13 -16.02
N VAL A 644 20.24 -8.05 -16.98
CA VAL A 644 19.58 -9.35 -16.83
C VAL A 644 20.58 -10.45 -16.46
N TRP A 645 20.19 -11.25 -15.48
CA TRP A 645 20.84 -12.49 -15.07
C TRP A 645 19.97 -13.68 -15.48
N GLU A 646 20.60 -14.77 -15.90
CA GLU A 646 19.95 -16.02 -16.35
C GLU A 646 20.43 -17.20 -15.49
N ALA A 647 19.51 -18.10 -15.17
CA ALA A 647 19.79 -19.47 -14.72
C ALA A 647 19.01 -20.46 -15.59
N ILE A 648 19.65 -21.58 -15.94
CA ILE A 648 19.10 -22.65 -16.80
C ILE A 648 19.06 -24.02 -16.09
N ASP A 649 19.34 -24.02 -14.79
CA ASP A 649 19.42 -25.15 -13.86
C ASP A 649 18.34 -25.06 -12.76
N GLY A 650 17.31 -24.25 -12.98
CA GLY A 650 16.19 -24.07 -12.06
C GLY A 650 16.40 -23.04 -10.97
N GLY A 651 17.51 -22.28 -10.93
CA GLY A 651 17.69 -21.23 -9.94
C GLY A 651 17.69 -21.75 -8.49
N LEU A 652 18.17 -22.98 -8.30
CA LEU A 652 18.37 -23.64 -7.00
C LEU A 652 19.49 -22.97 -6.18
N ASP A 653 19.70 -23.41 -4.93
CA ASP A 653 20.72 -22.84 -4.04
C ASP A 653 22.16 -22.93 -4.58
N ALA A 654 22.45 -23.98 -5.35
CA ALA A 654 23.71 -24.19 -6.07
C ALA A 654 23.70 -23.70 -7.53
N ALA A 655 22.67 -22.96 -7.96
CA ALA A 655 22.51 -22.53 -9.36
C ALA A 655 23.61 -21.57 -9.84
N THR A 656 23.97 -21.71 -11.11
CA THR A 656 24.92 -20.79 -11.78
C THR A 656 24.16 -19.68 -12.49
N TRP A 657 24.09 -18.52 -11.85
CA TRP A 657 23.52 -17.32 -12.45
C TRP A 657 24.56 -16.54 -13.27
N VAL A 658 24.29 -16.38 -14.57
CA VAL A 658 25.16 -15.69 -15.53
C VAL A 658 24.55 -14.35 -15.93
N ALA A 659 25.33 -13.27 -15.98
CA ALA A 659 24.89 -12.02 -16.57
C ALA A 659 24.80 -12.16 -18.10
N VAL A 660 23.59 -12.04 -18.65
CA VAL A 660 23.32 -12.24 -20.09
C VAL A 660 23.07 -10.93 -20.84
N SER A 661 23.20 -9.78 -20.16
CA SER A 661 23.14 -8.46 -20.76
C SER A 661 24.20 -7.50 -20.19
N GLY A 662 24.49 -6.44 -20.94
CA GLY A 662 25.10 -5.23 -20.40
C GLY A 662 24.08 -4.39 -19.60
N ASN A 663 24.41 -3.13 -19.33
CA ASN A 663 23.44 -2.20 -18.77
C ASN A 663 22.29 -1.95 -19.77
N LEU A 664 21.05 -2.24 -19.36
CA LEU A 664 19.84 -2.13 -20.17
C LEU A 664 19.06 -0.82 -19.93
N THR A 665 19.58 0.04 -19.06
CA THR A 665 18.92 1.27 -18.59
C THR A 665 19.50 2.49 -19.28
N LYS A 666 18.74 3.59 -19.37
CA LYS A 666 19.22 4.86 -19.94
C LYS A 666 20.32 5.50 -19.10
N ASN A 667 20.44 5.07 -17.84
CA ASN A 667 21.37 5.59 -16.84
C ASN A 667 21.13 7.07 -16.49
N THR A 668 19.91 7.57 -16.70
CA THR A 668 19.49 8.96 -16.44
C THR A 668 19.10 9.22 -14.98
N ARG A 669 18.97 8.18 -14.13
CA ARG A 669 18.33 8.27 -12.80
C ARG A 669 19.19 7.80 -11.62
N ALA A 670 20.51 7.72 -11.81
CA ALA A 670 21.48 7.29 -10.80
C ALA A 670 21.13 5.91 -10.17
N SER A 671 20.68 5.85 -8.91
CA SER A 671 20.28 4.63 -8.21
C SER A 671 19.13 3.87 -8.88
N ASP A 672 18.24 4.59 -9.57
CA ASP A 672 16.95 4.04 -10.00
C ASP A 672 16.90 3.81 -11.52
N SER A 673 18.04 3.89 -12.19
CA SER A 673 18.21 3.34 -13.53
C SER A 673 18.35 1.82 -13.39
N VAL A 674 17.21 1.15 -13.24
CA VAL A 674 17.08 -0.29 -12.99
C VAL A 674 15.85 -0.86 -13.71
N ILE A 675 15.90 -2.17 -13.98
CA ILE A 675 14.81 -2.97 -14.54
C ILE A 675 13.66 -3.01 -13.52
N ALA A 676 12.45 -2.76 -14.02
CA ALA A 676 11.21 -2.78 -13.26
C ALA A 676 10.47 -4.12 -13.44
N GLN A 677 10.45 -4.65 -14.67
CA GLN A 677 9.71 -5.86 -15.02
C GLN A 677 10.42 -6.64 -16.14
N LEU A 678 10.17 -7.96 -16.16
CA LEU A 678 10.67 -8.91 -17.16
C LEU A 678 9.51 -9.77 -17.68
N ALA A 679 9.54 -10.15 -18.95
CA ALA A 679 8.62 -11.15 -19.50
C ALA A 679 9.29 -12.03 -20.57
N PHE A 680 9.10 -13.33 -20.47
CA PHE A 680 9.42 -14.30 -21.53
C PHE A 680 8.40 -14.21 -22.68
N ALA A 681 8.83 -14.56 -23.90
CA ALA A 681 7.89 -14.80 -24.99
C ALA A 681 7.17 -16.13 -24.78
N PRO A 682 5.82 -16.18 -24.71
CA PRO A 682 5.13 -17.46 -24.51
C PRO A 682 5.28 -18.46 -25.67
N SER A 683 5.94 -18.07 -26.76
CA SER A 683 6.20 -18.88 -27.96
C SER A 683 7.68 -19.25 -28.19
N ASP A 684 8.63 -18.70 -27.41
CA ASP A 684 10.07 -18.92 -27.62
C ASP A 684 10.86 -18.66 -26.33
N SER A 685 11.54 -19.69 -25.79
CA SER A 685 12.35 -19.56 -24.56
C SER A 685 13.58 -18.65 -24.72
N THR A 686 14.01 -18.39 -25.96
CA THR A 686 15.22 -17.60 -26.22
C THR A 686 14.97 -16.10 -26.24
N VAL A 687 13.70 -15.65 -26.06
CA VAL A 687 13.27 -14.26 -26.20
C VAL A 687 12.68 -13.73 -24.88
N VAL A 688 13.21 -12.58 -24.42
CA VAL A 688 12.78 -11.87 -23.22
C VAL A 688 12.66 -10.38 -23.51
N VAL A 689 11.66 -9.71 -22.94
CA VAL A 689 11.60 -8.26 -22.84
C VAL A 689 11.90 -7.81 -21.41
N ALA A 690 12.68 -6.74 -21.27
CA ALA A 690 12.92 -6.04 -20.01
C ALA A 690 12.44 -4.59 -20.11
N SER A 691 11.83 -4.06 -19.05
CA SER A 691 11.48 -2.64 -18.92
C SER A 691 12.17 -1.99 -17.75
N THR A 692 12.32 -0.67 -17.74
CA THR A 692 13.06 0.05 -16.70
C THR A 692 12.25 1.19 -16.05
N LEU A 693 12.63 1.54 -14.82
CA LEU A 693 12.12 2.73 -14.13
C LEU A 693 12.59 4.04 -14.76
N ASP A 694 13.61 4.00 -15.63
CA ASP A 694 14.00 5.14 -16.48
C ASP A 694 13.36 5.11 -17.88
N GLY A 695 12.31 4.32 -18.07
CA GLY A 695 11.42 4.39 -19.23
C GLY A 695 12.00 3.79 -20.52
N ALA A 696 12.91 2.83 -20.39
CA ALA A 696 13.42 2.02 -21.51
C ALA A 696 12.65 0.71 -21.63
N VAL A 697 12.59 0.18 -22.86
CA VAL A 697 12.11 -1.18 -23.16
C VAL A 697 13.14 -1.86 -24.06
N GLN A 698 13.56 -3.06 -23.67
CA GLN A 698 14.70 -3.76 -24.24
C GLN A 698 14.28 -5.15 -24.69
N TYR A 699 14.56 -5.49 -25.95
CA TYR A 699 14.24 -6.77 -26.56
C TYR A 699 15.50 -7.66 -26.61
N GLY A 700 15.48 -8.76 -25.88
CA GLY A 700 16.56 -9.74 -25.78
C GLY A 700 16.27 -11.00 -26.59
N THR A 701 17.30 -11.53 -27.25
CA THR A 701 17.25 -12.79 -28.03
C THR A 701 18.51 -13.63 -27.81
N GLY A 702 18.42 -14.95 -28.06
CA GLY A 702 19.55 -15.86 -27.87
C GLY A 702 19.82 -16.19 -26.40
N LEU A 703 18.81 -16.06 -25.54
CA LEU A 703 18.81 -16.56 -24.17
C LEU A 703 18.61 -18.09 -24.15
N ASN A 704 18.58 -18.69 -22.97
CA ASN A 704 18.62 -20.14 -22.72
C ASN A 704 19.94 -20.78 -23.18
N ALA A 705 21.04 -20.04 -22.97
CA ALA A 705 22.37 -20.41 -23.49
C ALA A 705 23.48 -20.31 -22.42
N GLY A 706 23.21 -19.74 -21.24
CA GLY A 706 24.23 -19.49 -20.21
C GLY A 706 25.30 -18.49 -20.67
N ALA A 707 24.95 -17.60 -21.60
CA ALA A 707 25.87 -16.70 -22.30
C ALA A 707 25.18 -15.38 -22.68
N MET A 708 25.98 -14.38 -23.09
CA MET A 708 25.49 -13.06 -23.48
C MET A 708 24.49 -13.13 -24.65
N GLY A 709 23.24 -12.73 -24.38
CA GLY A 709 22.20 -12.56 -25.40
C GLY A 709 22.43 -11.31 -26.26
N GLN A 710 21.70 -11.20 -27.36
CA GLN A 710 21.64 -10.00 -28.19
C GLN A 710 20.47 -9.12 -27.72
N TRP A 711 20.75 -7.85 -27.41
CA TRP A 711 19.79 -6.91 -26.84
C TRP A 711 19.63 -5.68 -27.72
N THR A 712 18.38 -5.27 -27.93
CA THR A 712 17.98 -4.14 -28.77
C THR A 712 17.09 -3.19 -27.97
N ASP A 713 17.54 -1.93 -27.84
CA ASP A 713 16.75 -0.88 -27.22
C ASP A 713 15.58 -0.49 -28.13
N LEU A 714 14.36 -0.78 -27.71
CA LEU A 714 13.14 -0.45 -28.44
C LEU A 714 12.72 1.00 -28.25
N THR A 715 13.33 1.73 -27.32
CA THR A 715 12.87 3.06 -26.88
C THR A 715 12.88 4.11 -27.99
N GLN A 716 13.78 3.97 -28.99
CA GLN A 716 13.90 4.89 -30.13
C GLN A 716 13.97 6.38 -29.72
N GLY A 717 14.67 6.68 -28.62
CA GLY A 717 14.77 8.04 -28.07
C GLY A 717 13.45 8.61 -27.55
N ASN A 718 12.47 7.76 -27.21
CA ASN A 718 11.13 8.13 -26.74
C ASN A 718 10.30 8.95 -27.76
N ALA A 719 10.54 8.73 -29.05
CA ALA A 719 9.79 9.39 -30.12
C ALA A 719 8.29 9.02 -30.18
N ALA A 720 7.91 7.88 -29.59
CA ALA A 720 6.53 7.39 -29.53
C ALA A 720 6.19 6.79 -28.16
N LEU A 721 7.05 5.94 -27.61
CA LEU A 721 6.94 5.49 -26.22
C LEU A 721 7.27 6.66 -25.26
N PRO A 722 6.41 7.03 -24.29
CA PRO A 722 6.67 8.12 -23.37
C PRO A 722 7.93 7.89 -22.52
N ASP A 723 8.68 8.95 -22.18
CA ASP A 723 9.78 8.87 -21.20
C ASP A 723 9.22 8.84 -19.76
N ARG A 724 8.47 7.77 -19.46
CA ARG A 724 7.82 7.49 -18.18
C ARG A 724 8.19 6.07 -17.72
N PRO A 725 8.13 5.75 -16.41
CA PRO A 725 8.48 4.41 -15.92
C PRO A 725 7.57 3.35 -16.55
N VAL A 726 8.17 2.31 -17.13
CA VAL A 726 7.42 1.21 -17.76
C VAL A 726 7.37 0.05 -16.78
N LEU A 727 6.24 -0.10 -16.09
CA LEU A 727 6.08 -1.06 -14.99
C LEU A 727 5.56 -2.43 -15.44
N GLY A 728 4.85 -2.49 -16.56
CA GLY A 728 4.40 -3.74 -17.17
C GLY A 728 4.98 -3.92 -18.56
N VAL A 729 5.42 -5.13 -18.88
CA VAL A 729 5.72 -5.56 -20.25
C VAL A 729 5.17 -6.95 -20.51
N ALA A 730 4.75 -7.21 -21.74
CA ALA A 730 4.29 -8.51 -22.20
C ALA A 730 4.70 -8.76 -23.65
N ILE A 731 4.79 -10.02 -24.05
CA ILE A 731 5.04 -10.43 -25.45
C ILE A 731 3.83 -11.22 -25.93
N SER A 732 3.45 -11.04 -27.19
CA SER A 732 2.32 -11.76 -27.77
C SER A 732 2.55 -13.28 -27.75
N PRO A 733 1.57 -14.08 -27.30
CA PRO A 733 1.69 -15.54 -27.21
C PRO A 733 1.88 -16.23 -28.57
N THR A 734 1.57 -15.53 -29.67
CA THR A 734 1.65 -16.00 -31.05
C THR A 734 2.73 -15.29 -31.88
N SER A 735 3.49 -14.34 -31.31
CA SER A 735 4.47 -13.54 -32.06
C SER A 735 5.53 -12.92 -31.14
N THR A 736 6.77 -13.41 -31.21
CA THR A 736 7.92 -12.85 -30.47
C THR A 736 8.21 -11.39 -30.81
N THR A 737 7.96 -10.97 -32.05
CA THR A 737 8.19 -9.59 -32.54
C THR A 737 7.03 -8.62 -32.27
N ARG A 738 6.14 -8.95 -31.32
CA ARG A 738 5.03 -8.10 -30.88
C ARG A 738 5.05 -7.94 -29.37
N VAL A 739 5.50 -6.78 -28.92
CA VAL A 739 5.74 -6.43 -27.51
C VAL A 739 4.72 -5.40 -27.06
N PHE A 740 4.28 -5.47 -25.81
CA PHE A 740 3.39 -4.50 -25.18
C PHE A 740 4.06 -3.87 -23.96
N ALA A 741 3.76 -2.61 -23.69
CA ALA A 741 4.27 -1.85 -22.54
C ALA A 741 3.13 -1.10 -21.84
N ALA A 742 3.11 -1.17 -20.51
CA ALA A 742 2.27 -0.37 -19.62
C ALA A 742 3.12 0.72 -18.94
N VAL A 743 2.68 1.96 -19.11
CA VAL A 743 3.40 3.18 -18.75
C VAL A 743 2.73 3.86 -17.57
N SER A 744 3.51 4.08 -16.51
CA SER A 744 3.07 4.66 -15.25
C SER A 744 3.22 6.19 -15.24
N GLY A 745 2.47 6.86 -14.37
CA GLY A 745 2.45 8.32 -14.27
C GLY A 745 1.63 8.98 -15.37
N TYR A 746 1.39 10.29 -15.23
CA TYR A 746 0.38 11.03 -15.98
C TYR A 746 0.92 11.66 -17.27
N ASP A 747 0.06 11.79 -18.29
CA ASP A 747 0.41 12.31 -19.62
C ASP A 747 1.00 13.72 -19.63
N GLN A 748 0.61 14.56 -18.67
CA GLN A 748 1.11 15.92 -18.51
C GLN A 748 2.61 15.98 -18.15
N ASN A 749 3.22 14.85 -17.77
CA ASN A 749 4.68 14.72 -17.64
C ASN A 749 5.40 14.50 -18.98
N THR A 750 4.71 13.97 -20.00
CA THR A 750 5.24 13.76 -21.35
C THR A 750 4.23 14.26 -22.40
N PRO A 751 3.86 15.55 -22.42
CA PRO A 751 2.73 16.04 -23.21
C PRO A 751 2.92 15.92 -24.74
N SER A 752 4.15 15.69 -25.22
CA SER A 752 4.45 15.38 -26.62
C SER A 752 4.23 13.91 -26.99
N THR A 753 4.19 13.02 -25.99
CA THR A 753 3.99 11.57 -26.09
C THR A 753 3.06 11.12 -24.94
N PRO A 754 1.75 11.42 -25.03
CA PRO A 754 0.74 10.94 -24.09
C PRO A 754 0.44 9.44 -24.31
N GLY A 755 -0.35 8.84 -23.42
CA GLY A 755 -0.77 7.44 -23.46
C GLY A 755 -0.13 6.57 -22.37
N HIS A 756 -0.76 5.42 -22.11
CA HIS A 756 -0.41 4.46 -21.06
C HIS A 756 -0.18 3.03 -21.54
N VAL A 757 -0.75 2.63 -22.69
CA VAL A 757 -0.57 1.29 -23.25
C VAL A 757 -0.04 1.40 -24.66
N PHE A 758 1.09 0.76 -24.93
CA PHE A 758 1.76 0.82 -26.24
C PHE A 758 2.07 -0.57 -26.75
N GLN A 759 2.08 -0.72 -28.07
CA GLN A 759 2.46 -1.94 -28.78
C GLN A 759 3.62 -1.65 -29.73
N ALA A 760 4.73 -2.38 -29.59
CA ALA A 760 5.82 -2.40 -30.57
C ALA A 760 5.68 -3.62 -31.49
N THR A 761 5.90 -3.42 -32.80
CA THR A 761 5.96 -4.49 -33.79
C THR A 761 7.20 -4.39 -34.66
N CYS A 762 7.72 -5.54 -35.09
CA CYS A 762 8.78 -5.63 -36.09
C CYS A 762 8.50 -6.74 -37.12
N ASP A 763 8.60 -6.39 -38.40
CA ASP A 763 8.34 -7.27 -39.55
C ASP A 763 9.61 -7.91 -40.14
N GLY A 764 10.80 -7.53 -39.64
CA GLY A 764 12.08 -8.10 -40.06
C GLY A 764 13.30 -7.33 -39.56
N GLY A 765 14.42 -8.03 -39.35
CA GLY A 765 15.68 -7.41 -38.92
C GLY A 765 15.64 -6.84 -37.49
N CYS A 766 14.85 -7.45 -36.60
CA CYS A 766 14.45 -6.90 -35.29
C CYS A 766 15.57 -6.70 -34.25
N LEU A 767 16.83 -7.05 -34.59
CA LEU A 767 18.00 -6.65 -33.80
C LEU A 767 18.37 -5.17 -33.99
N ALA A 768 17.86 -4.53 -35.04
CA ALA A 768 18.07 -3.11 -35.31
C ALA A 768 16.95 -2.27 -34.68
N PRO A 769 17.25 -1.27 -33.81
CA PRO A 769 16.23 -0.46 -33.14
C PRO A 769 15.22 0.17 -34.10
N GLN A 770 15.67 0.66 -35.26
CA GLN A 770 14.84 1.33 -36.26
C GLN A 770 13.89 0.41 -37.04
N SER A 771 14.01 -0.92 -36.90
CA SER A 771 13.07 -1.89 -37.51
C SER A 771 11.78 -2.05 -36.72
N TRP A 772 11.72 -1.53 -35.50
CA TRP A 772 10.53 -1.54 -34.66
C TRP A 772 9.63 -0.33 -34.94
N THR A 773 8.33 -0.50 -34.80
CA THR A 773 7.35 0.59 -34.85
C THR A 773 6.45 0.51 -33.63
N TRP A 774 6.31 1.62 -32.92
CA TRP A 774 5.37 1.75 -31.81
C TRP A 774 4.02 2.31 -32.28
N ALA A 775 2.95 1.78 -31.70
CA ALA A 775 1.62 2.35 -31.75
C ALA A 775 1.09 2.56 -30.32
N ASP A 776 0.51 3.73 -30.06
CA ASP A 776 -0.32 3.95 -28.90
C ASP A 776 -1.60 3.09 -29.01
N LYS A 777 -1.96 2.45 -27.90
CA LYS A 777 -3.12 1.55 -27.71
C LYS A 777 -3.99 1.97 -26.54
N SER A 778 -3.78 3.17 -26.00
CA SER A 778 -4.52 3.72 -24.85
C SER A 778 -5.99 3.96 -25.20
N GLY A 779 -6.30 4.49 -26.38
CA GLY A 779 -7.68 4.62 -26.85
C GLY A 779 -8.56 5.47 -25.92
N ASN A 780 -9.58 4.88 -25.29
CA ASN A 780 -10.40 5.53 -24.25
C ASN A 780 -9.99 5.20 -22.81
N LEU A 781 -8.84 4.55 -22.58
CA LEU A 781 -8.31 4.35 -21.23
C LEU A 781 -8.05 5.74 -20.58
N PRO A 782 -8.45 5.97 -19.32
CA PRO A 782 -8.25 7.26 -18.67
C PRO A 782 -6.76 7.50 -18.42
N ASN A 783 -6.39 8.76 -18.17
CA ASN A 783 -5.03 9.20 -17.86
C ASN A 783 -4.60 8.76 -16.45
N VAL A 784 -4.51 7.44 -16.24
CA VAL A 784 -4.24 6.80 -14.94
C VAL A 784 -2.96 5.96 -15.04
N PRO A 785 -2.06 5.99 -14.03
CA PRO A 785 -0.86 5.17 -14.02
C PRO A 785 -1.14 3.68 -14.22
N ALA A 786 -0.63 3.10 -15.31
CA ALA A 786 -0.65 1.67 -15.55
C ALA A 786 0.53 0.99 -14.82
N ALA A 787 0.23 -0.11 -14.10
CA ALA A 787 1.19 -0.87 -13.30
C ALA A 787 1.58 -2.20 -13.97
N SER A 788 0.61 -2.90 -14.56
CA SER A 788 0.77 -4.25 -15.10
C SER A 788 0.02 -4.42 -16.43
N ILE A 789 0.48 -5.33 -17.28
CA ILE A 789 -0.15 -5.64 -18.57
C ILE A 789 -0.03 -7.13 -18.87
N LEU A 790 -1.11 -7.73 -19.36
CA LEU A 790 -1.16 -9.15 -19.70
C LEU A 790 -1.95 -9.37 -21.00
N VAL A 791 -1.41 -10.18 -21.90
CA VAL A 791 -2.09 -10.60 -23.14
C VAL A 791 -2.74 -11.97 -22.88
N ASN A 792 -4.03 -12.13 -23.21
CA ASN A 792 -4.68 -13.43 -23.05
C ASN A 792 -4.00 -14.47 -23.97
N PRO A 793 -3.44 -15.59 -23.43
CA PRO A 793 -2.74 -16.58 -24.24
C PRO A 793 -3.65 -17.33 -25.22
N ARG A 794 -4.95 -17.45 -24.90
CA ARG A 794 -6.00 -18.13 -25.70
C ARG A 794 -6.66 -17.21 -26.72
N PHE A 795 -6.66 -15.91 -26.45
CA PHE A 795 -7.26 -14.90 -27.33
C PHE A 795 -6.34 -13.67 -27.44
N PRO A 796 -5.28 -13.72 -28.27
CA PRO A 796 -4.18 -12.74 -28.27
C PRO A 796 -4.55 -11.31 -28.72
N GLN A 797 -5.82 -11.06 -29.03
CA GLN A 797 -6.36 -9.72 -29.28
C GLN A 797 -6.91 -9.08 -28.00
N GLN A 798 -7.23 -9.88 -26.98
CA GLN A 798 -7.63 -9.40 -25.66
C GLN A 798 -6.40 -9.11 -24.80
N VAL A 799 -6.38 -7.89 -24.25
CA VAL A 799 -5.31 -7.39 -23.38
C VAL A 799 -5.93 -6.79 -22.13
N PHE A 800 -5.33 -7.13 -21.00
CA PHE A 800 -5.65 -6.64 -19.67
C PHE A 800 -4.59 -5.62 -19.24
N VAL A 801 -4.99 -4.53 -18.61
CA VAL A 801 -4.10 -3.57 -17.96
C VAL A 801 -4.57 -3.32 -16.52
N GLY A 802 -3.66 -3.52 -15.57
CA GLY A 802 -3.87 -3.17 -14.17
C GLY A 802 -3.37 -1.75 -13.91
N THR A 803 -4.20 -0.92 -13.28
CA THR A 803 -3.88 0.49 -12.99
C THR A 803 -4.10 0.80 -11.51
N ASP A 804 -3.82 2.05 -11.12
CA ASP A 804 -4.10 2.54 -9.76
C ASP A 804 -5.60 2.61 -9.41
N TRP A 805 -6.51 2.34 -10.35
CA TRP A 805 -7.98 2.41 -10.15
C TRP A 805 -8.74 1.13 -10.50
N GLY A 806 -8.05 0.03 -10.81
CA GLY A 806 -8.67 -1.25 -11.12
C GLY A 806 -8.09 -1.95 -12.35
N LEU A 807 -8.82 -2.96 -12.80
CA LEU A 807 -8.56 -3.71 -14.02
C LEU A 807 -9.34 -3.11 -15.19
N TYR A 808 -8.66 -2.92 -16.32
CA TYR A 808 -9.30 -2.57 -17.60
C TYR A 808 -8.96 -3.64 -18.63
N VAL A 809 -9.92 -3.95 -19.50
CA VAL A 809 -9.76 -4.94 -20.56
C VAL A 809 -10.19 -4.36 -21.90
N THR A 810 -9.41 -4.63 -22.95
CA THR A 810 -9.88 -4.51 -24.33
C THR A 810 -9.92 -5.89 -24.97
N ASN A 811 -10.93 -6.16 -25.79
CA ASN A 811 -11.06 -7.43 -26.54
C ASN A 811 -10.39 -7.38 -27.92
N ASN A 812 -9.94 -6.20 -28.36
CA ASN A 812 -9.30 -6.03 -29.65
C ASN A 812 -8.25 -4.92 -29.61
N VAL A 813 -7.04 -5.25 -29.15
CA VAL A 813 -5.88 -4.34 -29.18
C VAL A 813 -5.38 -4.05 -30.61
N GLN A 814 -5.84 -4.78 -31.64
CA GLN A 814 -5.31 -4.67 -33.00
C GLN A 814 -5.77 -3.38 -33.71
N VAL A 815 -6.98 -2.88 -33.40
CA VAL A 815 -7.47 -1.61 -33.96
C VAL A 815 -6.58 -0.42 -33.55
N ALA A 816 -6.61 0.65 -34.33
CA ALA A 816 -5.76 1.82 -34.11
C ALA A 816 -6.01 2.49 -32.74
N SER A 817 -7.28 2.56 -32.32
CA SER A 817 -7.71 3.07 -31.01
C SER A 817 -8.61 2.02 -30.35
N PRO A 818 -8.09 1.20 -29.42
CA PRO A 818 -8.87 0.17 -28.74
C PRO A 818 -9.92 0.76 -27.79
N THR A 819 -11.07 0.09 -27.67
CA THR A 819 -12.03 0.37 -26.60
C THR A 819 -11.71 -0.51 -25.38
N TRP A 820 -11.44 0.15 -24.27
CA TRP A 820 -11.25 -0.41 -22.94
C TRP A 820 -12.54 -0.37 -22.14
N ILE A 821 -12.70 -1.38 -21.30
CA ILE A 821 -13.84 -1.62 -20.41
C ILE A 821 -13.27 -1.74 -19.00
N LYS A 822 -13.84 -1.00 -18.03
CA LYS A 822 -13.48 -1.11 -16.61
C LYS A 822 -14.20 -2.30 -15.98
N VAL A 823 -13.45 -3.10 -15.24
CA VAL A 823 -13.97 -4.29 -14.57
C VAL A 823 -14.41 -3.93 -13.15
N THR A 824 -15.68 -4.23 -12.85
CA THR A 824 -16.32 -3.91 -11.55
C THR A 824 -17.06 -5.10 -10.93
N SER A 825 -17.35 -6.16 -11.71
CA SER A 825 -18.09 -7.33 -11.22
C SER A 825 -17.21 -8.21 -10.33
N GLY A 826 -17.47 -8.18 -9.01
CA GLY A 826 -16.69 -8.90 -8.00
C GLY A 826 -15.30 -8.33 -7.72
N LEU A 827 -14.99 -7.12 -8.21
CA LEU A 827 -13.69 -6.46 -8.06
C LEU A 827 -13.90 -4.99 -7.65
N PRO A 828 -13.41 -4.55 -6.48
CA PRO A 828 -13.50 -3.15 -6.06
C PRO A 828 -12.55 -2.25 -6.87
N GLY A 829 -12.71 -0.93 -6.76
CA GLY A 829 -11.82 0.07 -7.36
C GLY A 829 -10.44 0.14 -6.68
N VAL A 830 -9.64 -0.93 -6.81
CA VAL A 830 -8.35 -1.12 -6.13
C VAL A 830 -7.16 -1.12 -7.10
N GLN A 831 -5.97 -0.76 -6.62
CA GLN A 831 -4.75 -0.85 -7.42
C GLN A 831 -4.42 -2.30 -7.78
N VAL A 832 -4.19 -2.58 -9.07
CA VAL A 832 -3.82 -3.92 -9.59
C VAL A 832 -2.35 -3.93 -9.99
N PHE A 833 -1.51 -4.50 -9.13
CA PHE A 833 -0.04 -4.37 -9.21
C PHE A 833 0.61 -5.46 -10.06
N ASP A 834 0.13 -6.70 -9.97
CA ASP A 834 0.59 -7.82 -10.78
C ASP A 834 -0.59 -8.65 -11.26
N MET A 835 -0.40 -9.32 -12.39
CA MET A 835 -1.41 -10.17 -13.02
C MET A 835 -0.73 -11.41 -13.57
N VAL A 836 -1.29 -12.58 -13.29
CA VAL A 836 -0.77 -13.84 -13.81
C VAL A 836 -1.87 -14.65 -14.49
N VAL A 837 -1.45 -15.43 -15.47
CA VAL A 837 -2.23 -16.52 -16.03
C VAL A 837 -1.51 -17.83 -15.75
N ASP A 838 -2.29 -18.88 -15.51
CA ASP A 838 -1.78 -20.23 -15.31
C ASP A 838 -1.21 -20.82 -16.62
N ARG A 839 -0.29 -21.78 -16.47
CA ARG A 839 0.34 -22.43 -17.63
C ARG A 839 -0.66 -23.16 -18.53
N GLY A 840 -1.76 -23.71 -17.97
CA GLY A 840 -2.62 -24.69 -18.64
C GLY A 840 -2.02 -26.11 -18.70
N ALA A 841 -2.87 -27.14 -18.83
CA ALA A 841 -2.47 -28.55 -18.80
C ALA A 841 -2.25 -29.22 -20.18
N GLY A 842 -2.56 -28.53 -21.27
CA GLY A 842 -2.58 -29.09 -22.62
C GLY A 842 -1.19 -29.23 -23.27
N PRO A 843 -1.11 -29.96 -24.41
CA PRO A 843 0.12 -30.06 -25.21
C PRO A 843 0.58 -28.71 -25.77
N ASP A 844 -0.36 -27.81 -26.08
CA ASP A 844 -0.10 -26.37 -26.15
C ASP A 844 -0.63 -25.73 -24.86
N PRO A 845 0.26 -25.30 -23.94
CA PRO A 845 -0.18 -24.75 -22.67
C PRO A 845 -1.03 -23.48 -22.87
N ARG A 846 -0.70 -22.63 -23.86
CA ARG A 846 -1.34 -21.32 -24.12
C ARG A 846 -2.82 -21.41 -24.43
N GLU A 847 -3.23 -22.41 -25.21
CA GLU A 847 -4.62 -22.66 -25.59
C GLU A 847 -5.46 -23.26 -24.43
N SER A 848 -4.75 -23.82 -23.44
CA SER A 848 -5.30 -24.58 -22.32
C SER A 848 -5.19 -23.88 -20.96
N SER A 849 -4.67 -22.65 -20.91
CA SER A 849 -4.78 -21.78 -19.73
C SER A 849 -6.25 -21.61 -19.32
N THR A 850 -6.48 -21.39 -18.03
CA THR A 850 -7.80 -21.49 -17.40
C THR A 850 -8.18 -20.28 -16.57
N THR A 851 -7.21 -19.56 -16.00
CA THR A 851 -7.47 -18.57 -14.95
C THR A 851 -6.56 -17.34 -15.09
N LEU A 852 -7.16 -16.16 -14.94
CA LEU A 852 -6.49 -14.91 -14.65
C LEU A 852 -6.57 -14.67 -13.14
N VAL A 853 -5.44 -14.39 -12.50
CA VAL A 853 -5.39 -13.93 -11.11
C VAL A 853 -4.76 -12.54 -11.03
N LEU A 854 -5.40 -11.67 -10.25
CA LEU A 854 -4.95 -10.32 -9.94
C LEU A 854 -4.37 -10.30 -8.51
N PHE A 855 -3.21 -9.67 -8.34
CA PHE A 855 -2.67 -9.32 -7.03
C PHE A 855 -2.88 -7.83 -6.81
N THR A 856 -3.71 -7.51 -5.82
CA THR A 856 -4.19 -6.16 -5.56
C THR A 856 -3.54 -5.58 -4.31
N ARG A 857 -3.49 -4.26 -4.25
CA ARG A 857 -2.98 -3.57 -3.08
C ARG A 857 -4.09 -3.29 -2.08
N SER A 858 -4.02 -3.95 -0.93
CA SER A 858 -4.94 -3.80 0.20
C SER A 858 -6.36 -4.37 -0.01
N ARG A 859 -6.55 -5.26 -0.99
CA ARG A 859 -7.77 -6.09 -1.15
C ARG A 859 -7.46 -7.58 -1.43
N GLY A 860 -6.20 -8.01 -1.24
CA GLY A 860 -5.77 -9.39 -1.45
C GLY A 860 -5.70 -9.77 -2.92
N SER A 861 -6.14 -10.98 -3.27
CA SER A 861 -6.09 -11.51 -4.64
C SER A 861 -7.45 -12.01 -5.12
N PHE A 862 -7.66 -11.95 -6.44
CA PHE A 862 -8.92 -12.28 -7.09
C PHE A 862 -8.69 -13.13 -8.34
N ALA A 863 -9.54 -14.13 -8.58
CA ALA A 863 -9.51 -15.03 -9.73
C ALA A 863 -10.71 -14.82 -10.65
N TRP A 864 -10.48 -15.04 -11.95
CA TRP A 864 -11.53 -15.08 -12.97
C TRP A 864 -11.19 -16.11 -14.06
N PRO A 865 -12.15 -16.94 -14.52
CA PRO A 865 -11.87 -17.99 -15.49
C PRO A 865 -11.70 -17.42 -16.90
N LEU A 866 -10.57 -17.72 -17.54
CA LEU A 866 -10.25 -17.25 -18.90
C LEU A 866 -11.16 -17.88 -19.94
N ALA A 867 -11.90 -17.04 -20.67
CA ALA A 867 -12.70 -17.48 -21.81
C ALA A 867 -11.89 -18.19 -22.90
N SER A 868 -12.55 -19.17 -23.52
CA SER A 868 -12.25 -19.64 -24.87
C SER A 868 -13.08 -18.86 -25.91
N GLY A 869 -12.72 -18.97 -27.19
CA GLY A 869 -13.62 -18.63 -28.29
C GLY A 869 -13.43 -17.25 -28.94
N SER A 870 -13.84 -17.14 -30.19
CA SER A 870 -13.50 -16.04 -31.11
C SER A 870 -14.68 -15.11 -31.46
N SER A 871 -15.72 -15.06 -30.64
CA SER A 871 -16.86 -14.15 -30.82
C SER A 871 -17.49 -13.79 -29.48
N PHE A 872 -17.51 -12.50 -29.16
CA PHE A 872 -18.06 -11.98 -27.91
C PHE A 872 -18.99 -10.79 -28.16
N SER A 873 -20.03 -10.68 -27.34
CA SER A 873 -20.89 -9.51 -27.24
C SER A 873 -20.97 -9.14 -25.75
N PRO A 874 -20.59 -7.91 -25.34
CA PRO A 874 -20.60 -7.53 -23.94
C PRO A 874 -22.01 -7.48 -23.37
N THR A 875 -22.20 -8.14 -22.22
CA THR A 875 -23.28 -7.83 -21.28
C THR A 875 -22.98 -6.50 -20.64
N VAL A 876 -23.17 -5.41 -21.39
CA VAL A 876 -23.13 -4.06 -20.83
C VAL A 876 -24.27 -3.96 -19.83
N PHE A 877 -23.93 -3.81 -18.55
CA PHE A 877 -24.92 -3.43 -17.55
C PHE A 877 -25.31 -1.98 -17.85
N SER A 878 -26.54 -1.77 -18.29
CA SER A 878 -27.17 -0.47 -18.12
C SER A 878 -27.30 -0.21 -16.61
N ASP A 879 -26.91 0.98 -16.16
CA ASP A 879 -27.17 1.38 -14.79
C ASP A 879 -28.70 1.36 -14.56
N ASP A 880 -29.19 0.45 -13.73
CA ASP A 880 -30.60 0.34 -13.35
C ASP A 880 -30.99 1.48 -12.38
N PHE A 881 -31.00 2.70 -12.91
CA PHE A 881 -31.80 3.82 -12.45
C PHE A 881 -32.57 4.39 -13.65
N GLU A 882 -33.62 3.66 -14.06
CA GLU A 882 -34.71 4.21 -14.88
C GLU A 882 -35.38 5.36 -14.10
N GLU A 883 -34.89 6.59 -14.27
CA GLU A 883 -35.59 7.80 -13.83
C GLU A 883 -36.90 7.96 -14.59
N GLY A 884 -37.99 7.52 -13.96
CA GLY A 884 -39.34 7.73 -14.43
C GLY A 884 -39.79 9.20 -14.37
N SER A 885 -39.27 10.07 -15.24
CA SER A 885 -40.08 11.13 -15.90
C SER A 885 -39.29 11.88 -16.99
N ALA A 886 -39.81 11.90 -18.21
CA ALA A 886 -39.21 12.63 -19.32
C ALA A 886 -39.33 14.15 -19.14
N VAL A 887 -38.20 14.85 -18.99
CA VAL A 887 -38.09 16.30 -19.22
C VAL A 887 -37.03 16.55 -20.28
N ALA A 888 -37.46 17.11 -21.42
CA ALA A 888 -36.60 17.33 -22.57
C ALA A 888 -35.69 18.55 -22.37
N TRP A 889 -34.36 18.33 -22.37
CA TRP A 889 -33.39 19.41 -22.39
C TRP A 889 -33.21 19.98 -23.81
N THR A 890 -33.92 21.07 -24.10
CA THR A 890 -33.63 21.91 -25.28
C THR A 890 -32.27 22.59 -25.13
N ARG A 891 -31.41 22.43 -26.14
CA ARG A 891 -30.19 23.25 -26.31
C ARG A 891 -30.55 24.74 -26.27
N ILE A 892 -29.74 25.51 -25.54
CA ILE A 892 -29.54 26.94 -25.80
C ILE A 892 -28.04 27.15 -25.97
N GLU A 893 -27.64 27.49 -27.19
CA GLU A 893 -26.32 28.06 -27.48
C GLU A 893 -26.42 29.58 -27.24
N GLY A 894 -25.44 30.20 -26.55
CA GLY A 894 -25.47 31.63 -26.28
C GLY A 894 -24.36 32.15 -25.37
N GLU A 895 -23.30 32.67 -26.01
CA GLU A 895 -22.43 33.78 -25.58
C GLU A 895 -22.04 33.91 -24.08
N LEU A 896 -20.83 33.44 -23.73
CA LEU A 896 -19.68 34.31 -23.40
C LEU A 896 -18.35 33.54 -23.37
#